data_AF-A0AAZ3PIJ4-F1
#
_entry.id   AF-A0AAZ3PIJ4-F1
#
_cell.length_a   1.000
_cell.length_b   1.000
_cell.length_c   1.000
_cell.angle_alpha   90.00
_cell.angle_beta   90.00
_cell.angle_gamma   90.00
#
_symmetry.space_group_name_H-M   'P 1'
#
loop_
_entity.id
_entity.type
_entity.pdbx_description
1 polymer ?
#
loop_
_entity_poly.entity_id
_entity_poly.type
_entity_poly.pdbx_seq_one_letter_code
_entity_poly.pdbx_strand_id
1 'polypeptide(L)'
;MATFISVPLKKSSEVDLVKPLSKFVTATYPAAEEQADYIRSVEELNKLRKSALGRPLDKHESSLEILLRYYDQLCAVEPKFPFSENQLCLTFTWKDAFDKGSLFGGSVKLALASLGYEKTCVLFNGAALASQIASEQNLDSDEGLKAAAKYYQLASGAFGHIKDTVLSALNREPTMDISPETVGTLSLIMLAQAQEVFFLKATSDKMKDAIIAKLANQTADFYGDAFKQCQYKENLPKVLFLFQEVLPVLAAKHCIMQANAELHQSLLAKQKKRFGEEIARLQHATELVKTVASRYDEYVSVKDLSDKISRALTAAKKDNDFIYHDRVPEVKDLEHIGKAALVKATAITPPLSAKFTDLFEKMVPMAVQQSMSVYSQRKAETVNRLVGTMREATNLCNGVLASLNLPAALEDLSGDSIPQSIVEKARAIVQQGGLQSIEQLIRDLPELLTRNREILEESLKMLGDEESTDSELRSKFSQRWNRTPSGDLYKPLRAEGGNFRSVLDKAVQADQVVRERYNTHCEMIALLCKPEAELTAAIPSANPVKTLQGSEVVSVLRSQLAQLEEVKKEREGLEAEIKGVAFDMSSSFLTALAQDGAINEEALSMSQLDQSYGNYSQRVQASLRSQEELLGKVQASHQEFSKLKQSNSEANDREEVLKKLASAHDSYVEITSNLREGTKFYNDLTEILLKFQNKCSDIVFARKTERDELLKDLQQSIAREPSAPSFNVPAYQTNPAPTAADPNPAPRTVFVSSQSSMGRWEDRIRGPPAGARTPPPAKPPNHCALQSFLAGCDTA
;
A
#
# COMPACT_ATOMS: atom_id res chain seq x y z
N MET A 1 -37.04 40.67 -2.21
CA MET A 1 -36.12 39.59 -1.79
C MET A 1 -35.19 39.29 -2.96
N ALA A 2 -33.88 39.35 -2.75
CA ALA A 2 -32.91 38.99 -3.79
C ALA A 2 -32.78 37.47 -3.83
N THR A 3 -33.24 36.85 -4.92
CA THR A 3 -33.19 35.39 -5.10
C THR A 3 -31.79 35.00 -5.56
N PHE A 4 -31.04 34.29 -4.72
CA PHE A 4 -29.73 33.72 -5.06
C PHE A 4 -29.83 32.20 -5.23
N ILE A 5 -29.06 31.64 -6.16
CA ILE A 5 -29.02 30.20 -6.42
C ILE A 5 -28.09 29.54 -5.39
N SER A 6 -28.54 28.44 -4.79
CA SER A 6 -27.71 27.58 -3.93
C SER A 6 -27.90 26.12 -4.33
N VAL A 7 -26.88 25.30 -4.07
CA VAL A 7 -26.82 23.91 -4.53
C VAL A 7 -27.17 22.96 -3.37
N PRO A 8 -28.03 21.93 -3.58
CA PRO A 8 -28.29 20.91 -2.58
C PRO A 8 -27.07 19.99 -2.33
N LEU A 9 -26.98 19.44 -1.12
CA LEU A 9 -25.92 18.50 -0.76
C LEU A 9 -26.18 17.10 -1.34
N LYS A 10 -25.13 16.42 -1.80
CA LYS A 10 -25.15 14.98 -2.08
C LYS A 10 -25.31 14.18 -0.79
N LYS A 11 -25.93 13.01 -0.91
CA LYS A 11 -26.14 12.06 0.21
C LYS A 11 -25.24 10.84 0.03
N SER A 12 -24.54 10.46 1.09
CA SER A 12 -23.72 9.24 1.16
C SER A 12 -24.39 8.16 2.01
N SER A 13 -24.11 6.90 1.71
CA SER A 13 -24.34 5.77 2.63
C SER A 13 -23.28 5.73 3.74
N GLU A 14 -23.57 5.04 4.85
CA GLU A 14 -22.56 4.72 5.87
C GLU A 14 -21.52 3.75 5.30
N VAL A 15 -20.26 3.94 5.70
CA VAL A 15 -19.11 3.12 5.30
C VAL A 15 -18.27 2.91 6.55
N ASP A 16 -17.84 1.67 6.77
CA ASP A 16 -16.89 1.33 7.84
C ASP A 16 -15.46 1.55 7.35
N LEU A 17 -14.86 2.67 7.77
CA LEU A 17 -13.45 2.94 7.50
C LEU A 17 -12.52 2.17 8.44
N VAL A 18 -13.00 1.74 9.61
CA VAL A 18 -12.15 1.21 10.67
C VAL A 18 -11.61 -0.16 10.30
N LYS A 19 -12.50 -1.11 9.97
CA LYS A 19 -12.09 -2.49 9.71
C LYS A 19 -11.01 -2.63 8.62
N PRO A 20 -11.16 -2.06 7.41
CA PRO A 20 -10.15 -2.23 6.35
C PRO A 20 -8.85 -1.48 6.64
N LEU A 21 -8.91 -0.26 7.17
CA LEU A 21 -7.70 0.53 7.46
C LEU A 21 -6.93 -0.04 8.66
N SER A 22 -7.61 -0.43 9.74
CA SER A 22 -6.97 -1.08 10.89
C SER A 22 -6.33 -2.42 10.49
N LYS A 23 -6.98 -3.21 9.62
CA LYS A 23 -6.39 -4.45 9.10
C LYS A 23 -5.06 -4.18 8.37
N PHE A 24 -5.00 -3.13 7.56
CA PHE A 24 -3.77 -2.73 6.89
C PHE A 24 -2.69 -2.27 7.88
N VAL A 25 -3.06 -1.43 8.85
CA VAL A 25 -2.13 -0.96 9.91
C VAL A 25 -1.55 -2.14 10.69
N THR A 26 -2.38 -3.09 11.11
CA THR A 26 -1.93 -4.28 11.84
C THR A 26 -1.01 -5.19 11.02
N ALA A 27 -1.22 -5.27 9.70
CA ALA A 27 -0.39 -6.07 8.82
C ALA A 27 0.96 -5.41 8.48
N THR A 28 1.01 -4.08 8.47
CA THR A 28 2.16 -3.31 7.97
C THR A 28 3.12 -2.89 9.08
N TYR A 29 2.59 -2.53 10.25
CA TYR A 29 3.39 -2.03 11.36
C TYR A 29 3.51 -3.09 12.47
N PRO A 30 4.69 -3.22 13.10
CA PRO A 30 4.86 -4.12 14.24
C PRO A 30 3.96 -3.70 15.41
N ALA A 31 3.60 -4.67 16.26
CA ALA A 31 2.77 -4.44 17.44
C ALA A 31 3.52 -3.60 18.49
N ALA A 32 3.43 -2.28 18.35
CA ALA A 32 4.08 -1.27 19.18
C ALA A 32 3.13 -0.08 19.44
N GLU A 33 3.56 0.89 20.24
CA GLU A 33 2.77 2.10 20.57
C GLU A 33 2.32 2.87 19.32
N GLU A 34 3.17 2.93 18.29
CA GLU A 34 2.85 3.57 17.00
C GLU A 34 1.66 2.92 16.28
N GLN A 35 1.56 1.59 16.31
CA GLN A 35 0.44 0.86 15.71
C GLN A 35 -0.88 1.23 16.39
N ALA A 36 -0.88 1.32 17.73
CA ALA A 36 -2.07 1.70 18.50
C ALA A 36 -2.50 3.15 18.20
N ASP A 37 -1.55 4.07 18.05
CA ASP A 37 -1.83 5.46 17.66
C ASP A 37 -2.45 5.55 16.26
N TYR A 38 -1.94 4.80 15.28
CA TYR A 38 -2.54 4.76 13.94
C TYR A 38 -3.96 4.20 13.94
N ILE A 39 -4.24 3.18 14.76
CA ILE A 39 -5.61 2.63 14.91
C ILE A 39 -6.55 3.69 15.51
N ARG A 40 -6.10 4.45 16.53
CA ARG A 40 -6.89 5.58 17.08
C ARG A 40 -7.15 6.66 16.01
N SER A 41 -6.15 6.98 15.19
CA SER A 41 -6.30 7.92 14.07
C SER A 41 -7.32 7.41 13.03
N VAL A 42 -7.37 6.10 12.76
CA VAL A 42 -8.39 5.47 11.91
C VAL A 42 -9.80 5.63 12.52
N GLU A 43 -9.95 5.43 13.83
CA GLU A 43 -11.23 5.61 14.51
C GLU A 43 -11.71 7.06 14.47
N GLU A 44 -10.81 8.03 14.71
CA GLU A 44 -11.12 9.46 14.59
C GLU A 44 -11.45 9.88 13.15
N LEU A 45 -10.79 9.30 12.13
CA LEU A 45 -11.16 9.50 10.72
C LEU A 45 -12.58 9.01 10.43
N ASN A 46 -12.95 7.83 10.93
CA ASN A 46 -14.30 7.28 10.77
C ASN A 46 -15.36 8.16 11.44
N LYS A 47 -15.06 8.66 12.64
CA LYS A 47 -15.93 9.59 13.38
C LYS A 47 -16.05 10.95 12.67
N LEU A 48 -14.97 11.43 12.06
CA LEU A 48 -14.97 12.64 11.24
C LEU A 48 -15.87 12.47 10.01
N ARG A 49 -15.78 11.34 9.30
CA ARG A 49 -16.70 11.01 8.20
C ARG A 49 -18.16 11.02 8.66
N LYS A 50 -18.47 10.35 9.77
CA LYS A 50 -19.83 10.34 10.34
C LYS A 50 -20.33 11.73 10.69
N SER A 51 -19.46 12.59 11.23
CA SER A 51 -19.80 13.98 11.57
C SER A 51 -20.04 14.85 10.33
N ALA A 52 -19.26 14.64 9.28
CA ALA A 52 -19.32 15.38 8.03
C ALA A 52 -20.48 14.93 7.13
N LEU A 53 -20.82 13.65 7.10
CA LEU A 53 -21.74 13.06 6.10
C LEU A 53 -22.93 12.30 6.69
N GLY A 54 -22.88 11.88 7.96
CA GLY A 54 -23.86 10.99 8.58
C GLY A 54 -25.12 11.67 9.09
N ARG A 55 -25.17 13.00 9.07
CA ARG A 55 -26.33 13.80 9.53
C ARG A 55 -26.58 14.99 8.60
N PRO A 56 -27.82 15.52 8.53
CA PRO A 56 -28.08 16.80 7.90
C PRO A 56 -27.19 17.88 8.53
N LEU A 57 -26.51 18.66 7.69
CA LEU A 57 -25.67 19.77 8.12
C LEU A 57 -26.50 21.05 8.19
N ASP A 58 -26.27 21.83 9.24
CA ASP A 58 -26.77 23.20 9.34
C ASP A 58 -25.98 24.12 8.40
N LYS A 59 -26.63 25.19 7.96
CA LYS A 59 -26.07 26.18 7.03
C LYS A 59 -25.19 27.18 7.77
N HIS A 60 -24.16 26.67 8.42
CA HIS A 60 -23.26 27.45 9.27
C HIS A 60 -21.80 27.11 8.99
N GLU A 61 -20.90 28.07 9.25
CA GLU A 61 -19.45 27.94 9.01
C GLU A 61 -18.85 26.74 9.76
N SER A 62 -19.34 26.43 10.97
CA SER A 62 -18.87 25.26 11.73
C SER A 62 -19.10 23.92 11.01
N SER A 63 -20.22 23.78 10.29
CA SER A 63 -20.49 22.57 9.51
C SER A 63 -19.69 22.51 8.23
N LEU A 64 -19.43 23.67 7.61
CA LEU A 64 -18.49 23.76 6.49
C LEU A 64 -17.07 23.37 6.92
N GLU A 65 -16.59 23.86 8.06
CA GLU A 65 -15.27 23.50 8.60
C GLU A 65 -15.12 21.99 8.83
N ILE A 66 -16.16 21.32 9.34
CA ILE A 66 -16.13 19.85 9.52
C ILE A 66 -16.00 19.13 8.16
N LEU A 67 -16.73 19.59 7.14
CA LEU A 67 -16.62 19.04 5.77
C LEU A 67 -15.24 19.28 5.16
N LEU A 68 -14.72 20.51 5.25
CA LEU A 68 -13.41 20.87 4.72
C LEU A 68 -12.29 20.11 5.43
N ARG A 69 -12.39 19.94 6.76
CA ARG A 69 -11.43 19.14 7.53
C ARG A 69 -11.45 17.68 7.14
N TYR A 70 -12.64 17.14 6.84
CA TYR A 70 -12.76 15.78 6.31
C TYR A 70 -12.10 15.66 4.93
N TYR A 71 -12.34 16.62 4.02
CA TYR A 71 -11.68 16.67 2.72
C TYR A 71 -10.15 16.70 2.86
N ASP A 72 -9.62 17.59 3.70
CA ASP A 72 -8.17 17.70 3.93
C ASP A 72 -7.58 16.40 4.46
N GLN A 73 -8.29 15.73 5.38
CA GLN A 73 -7.83 14.45 5.91
C GLN A 73 -7.85 13.33 4.87
N LEU A 74 -8.81 13.34 3.93
CA LEU A 74 -8.83 12.42 2.79
C LEU A 74 -7.64 12.66 1.84
N CYS A 75 -7.28 13.92 1.60
CA CYS A 75 -6.06 14.26 0.84
C CYS A 75 -4.79 13.80 1.56
N ALA A 76 -4.70 13.99 2.87
CA ALA A 76 -3.52 13.63 3.65
C ALA A 76 -3.33 12.10 3.83
N VAL A 77 -4.43 11.34 3.88
CA VAL A 77 -4.38 9.88 4.06
C VAL A 77 -4.09 9.12 2.76
N GLU A 78 -4.43 9.69 1.60
CA GLU A 78 -4.27 9.07 0.27
C GLU A 78 -2.88 8.48 0.01
N PRO A 79 -1.75 9.20 0.21
CA PRO A 79 -0.43 8.65 -0.07
C PRO A 79 0.05 7.61 0.97
N LYS A 80 -0.68 7.43 2.07
CA LYS A 80 -0.26 6.62 3.23
C LYS A 80 -0.86 5.22 3.25
N PHE A 81 -1.87 4.97 2.41
CA PHE A 81 -2.56 3.70 2.32
C PHE A 81 -2.70 3.28 0.84
N PRO A 82 -2.74 1.98 0.54
CA PRO A 82 -2.80 1.46 -0.84
C PRO A 82 -4.21 1.53 -1.42
N PHE A 83 -4.80 2.73 -1.52
CA PHE A 83 -6.12 2.93 -2.10
C PHE A 83 -6.15 2.58 -3.60
N SER A 84 -5.06 2.87 -4.32
CA SER A 84 -4.94 2.67 -5.78
C SER A 84 -4.75 1.21 -6.20
N GLU A 85 -4.25 0.36 -5.29
CA GLU A 85 -3.88 -1.03 -5.59
C GLU A 85 -5.05 -2.01 -5.39
N ASN A 86 -6.29 -1.51 -5.15
CA ASN A 86 -7.49 -2.29 -4.80
C ASN A 86 -7.29 -3.25 -3.60
N GLN A 87 -6.22 -3.09 -2.81
CA GLN A 87 -5.96 -3.90 -1.62
C GLN A 87 -6.90 -3.51 -0.46
N LEU A 88 -7.39 -2.27 -0.46
CA LEU A 88 -8.40 -1.77 0.46
C LEU A 88 -9.78 -1.80 -0.20
N CYS A 89 -10.61 -2.77 0.17
CA CYS A 89 -12.00 -2.88 -0.29
C CYS A 89 -12.91 -1.85 0.40
N LEU A 90 -12.71 -0.56 0.12
CA LEU A 90 -13.52 0.55 0.63
C LEU A 90 -14.44 1.08 -0.45
N THR A 91 -15.72 0.71 -0.42
CA THR A 91 -16.72 1.17 -1.41
C THR A 91 -17.51 2.36 -0.89
N PHE A 92 -17.42 3.49 -1.59
CA PHE A 92 -18.15 4.71 -1.29
C PHE A 92 -19.39 4.82 -2.17
N THR A 93 -20.56 4.99 -1.57
CA THR A 93 -21.85 5.09 -2.29
C THR A 93 -22.46 6.45 -2.10
N TRP A 94 -22.65 7.18 -3.19
CA TRP A 94 -23.28 8.50 -3.20
C TRP A 94 -24.50 8.54 -4.12
N LYS A 95 -25.44 9.43 -3.78
CA LYS A 95 -26.59 9.77 -4.61
C LYS A 95 -26.33 11.06 -5.37
N ASP A 96 -26.92 11.18 -6.55
CA ASP A 96 -26.96 12.44 -7.30
C ASP A 96 -27.69 13.53 -6.49
N ALA A 97 -27.17 14.77 -6.50
CA ALA A 97 -27.70 15.91 -5.77
C ALA A 97 -28.98 16.50 -6.38
N PHE A 98 -29.18 16.32 -7.68
CA PHE A 98 -30.26 16.96 -8.45
C PHE A 98 -31.42 16.00 -8.73
N ASP A 99 -31.22 14.71 -8.51
CA ASP A 99 -32.26 13.71 -8.68
C ASP A 99 -33.29 13.77 -7.54
N LYS A 100 -34.49 14.27 -7.87
CA LYS A 100 -35.65 14.32 -6.96
C LYS A 100 -36.45 13.02 -6.93
N GLY A 101 -36.00 11.97 -7.61
CA GLY A 101 -36.73 10.71 -7.80
C GLY A 101 -37.84 10.90 -8.83
N SER A 102 -37.61 10.42 -10.05
CA SER A 102 -38.64 10.41 -11.09
C SER A 102 -39.68 9.32 -10.80
N LEU A 103 -40.95 9.56 -11.15
CA LEU A 103 -42.05 8.58 -11.14
C LEU A 103 -41.74 7.31 -11.97
N PHE A 104 -40.75 7.36 -12.86
CA PHE A 104 -40.35 6.25 -13.74
C PHE A 104 -38.87 5.81 -13.59
N GLY A 105 -38.13 6.38 -12.64
CA GLY A 105 -36.72 6.06 -12.41
C GLY A 105 -36.29 6.39 -10.98
N GLY A 106 -35.89 5.37 -10.23
CA GLY A 106 -35.40 5.54 -8.86
C GLY A 106 -34.13 6.39 -8.80
N SER A 107 -33.87 6.98 -7.62
CA SER A 107 -32.69 7.81 -7.35
C SER A 107 -31.39 7.18 -7.89
N VAL A 108 -30.69 7.88 -8.79
CA VAL A 108 -29.42 7.46 -9.35
C VAL A 108 -28.36 7.45 -8.25
N LYS A 109 -27.82 6.27 -7.98
CA LYS A 109 -26.72 6.05 -7.02
C LYS A 109 -25.52 5.48 -7.76
N LEU A 110 -24.34 5.91 -7.36
CA LEU A 110 -23.08 5.37 -7.85
C LEU A 110 -22.21 4.95 -6.65
N ALA A 111 -21.79 3.68 -6.68
CA ALA A 111 -20.93 3.06 -5.69
C ALA A 111 -19.58 2.74 -6.34
N LEU A 112 -18.49 3.34 -5.83
CA LEU A 112 -17.14 3.12 -6.33
C LEU A 112 -16.17 2.87 -5.18
N ALA A 113 -15.26 1.92 -5.38
CA ALA A 113 -14.12 1.71 -4.50
C ALA A 113 -12.97 2.64 -4.89
N SER A 114 -13.17 3.96 -4.76
CA SER A 114 -12.18 4.98 -5.11
C SER A 114 -12.21 6.11 -4.10
N LEU A 115 -11.05 6.42 -3.52
CA LEU A 115 -10.88 7.58 -2.65
C LEU A 115 -11.01 8.89 -3.45
N GLY A 116 -10.60 8.89 -4.72
CA GLY A 116 -10.80 10.03 -5.63
C GLY A 116 -12.28 10.38 -5.79
N TYR A 117 -13.15 9.38 -5.86
CA TYR A 117 -14.61 9.57 -5.89
C TYR A 117 -15.16 10.15 -4.57
N GLU A 118 -14.71 9.64 -3.42
CA GLU A 118 -15.08 10.18 -2.11
C GLU A 118 -14.66 11.66 -1.98
N LYS A 119 -13.40 11.99 -2.29
CA LYS A 119 -12.88 13.37 -2.27
C LYS A 119 -13.71 14.29 -3.14
N THR A 120 -14.03 13.87 -4.36
CA THR A 120 -14.84 14.65 -5.32
C THR A 120 -16.23 14.96 -4.75
N CYS A 121 -16.90 13.96 -4.18
CA CYS A 121 -18.23 14.14 -3.61
C CYS A 121 -18.22 15.00 -2.34
N VAL A 122 -17.20 14.86 -1.49
CA VAL A 122 -17.03 15.69 -0.28
C VAL A 122 -16.75 17.14 -0.67
N LEU A 123 -15.89 17.39 -1.66
CA LEU A 123 -15.62 18.75 -2.15
C LEU A 123 -16.86 19.38 -2.79
N PHE A 124 -17.67 18.60 -3.51
CA PHE A 124 -18.97 19.05 -4.02
C PHE A 124 -19.87 19.52 -2.88
N ASN A 125 -19.95 18.74 -1.80
CA ASN A 125 -20.73 19.13 -0.61
C ASN A 125 -20.15 20.38 0.08
N GLY A 126 -18.83 20.54 0.12
CA GLY A 126 -18.19 21.77 0.59
C GLY A 126 -18.59 22.99 -0.23
N ALA A 127 -18.58 22.88 -1.57
CA ALA A 127 -19.03 23.93 -2.48
C ALA A 127 -20.52 24.24 -2.32
N ALA A 128 -21.35 23.20 -2.25
CA ALA A 128 -22.78 23.32 -2.09
C ALA A 128 -23.16 23.98 -0.75
N LEU A 129 -22.54 23.57 0.37
CA LEU A 129 -22.78 24.21 1.66
C LEU A 129 -22.30 25.66 1.69
N ALA A 130 -21.14 25.95 1.10
CA ALA A 130 -20.66 27.34 0.95
C ALA A 130 -21.67 28.20 0.16
N SER A 131 -22.27 27.67 -0.91
CA SER A 131 -23.31 28.38 -1.67
C SER A 131 -24.57 28.65 -0.84
N GLN A 132 -24.97 27.73 0.03
CA GLN A 132 -26.11 27.89 0.92
C GLN A 132 -25.84 28.96 1.98
N ILE A 133 -24.67 28.91 2.63
CA ILE A 133 -24.24 29.92 3.61
C ILE A 133 -24.18 31.31 2.97
N ALA A 134 -23.64 31.40 1.74
CA ALA A 134 -23.56 32.66 1.00
C ALA A 134 -24.94 33.26 0.70
N SER A 135 -25.91 32.40 0.35
CA SER A 135 -27.28 32.83 0.03
C SER A 135 -28.08 33.31 1.24
N GLU A 136 -27.68 32.95 2.45
CA GLU A 136 -28.34 33.34 3.71
C GLU A 136 -27.73 34.58 4.38
N GLN A 137 -26.65 35.14 3.81
CA GLN A 137 -26.03 36.34 4.35
C GLN A 137 -26.95 37.56 4.24
N ASN A 138 -26.88 38.43 5.25
CA ASN A 138 -27.52 39.74 5.18
C ASN A 138 -26.74 40.67 4.24
N LEU A 139 -27.25 40.93 3.05
CA LEU A 139 -26.57 41.75 2.05
C LEU A 139 -26.66 43.27 2.31
N ASP A 140 -27.37 43.67 3.36
CA ASP A 140 -27.40 45.06 3.84
C ASP A 140 -26.27 45.36 4.83
N SER A 141 -25.50 44.36 5.29
CA SER A 141 -24.33 44.55 6.15
C SER A 141 -23.01 44.30 5.42
N ASP A 142 -21.98 45.07 5.77
CA ASP A 142 -20.64 44.91 5.20
C ASP A 142 -20.05 43.52 5.51
N GLU A 143 -20.29 42.99 6.71
CA GLU A 143 -19.89 41.64 7.09
C GLU A 143 -20.57 40.57 6.23
N GLY A 144 -21.88 40.73 5.97
CA GLY A 144 -22.64 39.77 5.17
C GLY A 144 -22.24 39.80 3.69
N LEU A 145 -22.01 41.00 3.12
CA LEU A 145 -21.45 41.16 1.78
C LEU A 145 -20.06 40.51 1.66
N LYS A 146 -19.18 40.74 2.64
CA LYS A 146 -17.84 40.13 2.66
C LYS A 146 -17.90 38.60 2.76
N ALA A 147 -18.76 38.07 3.63
CA ALA A 147 -18.95 36.64 3.80
C ALA A 147 -19.53 35.99 2.55
N ALA A 148 -20.57 36.57 1.94
CA ALA A 148 -21.18 36.06 0.72
C ALA A 148 -20.16 36.00 -0.42
N ALA A 149 -19.40 37.08 -0.63
CA ALA A 149 -18.34 37.12 -1.65
C ALA A 149 -17.25 36.06 -1.43
N LYS A 150 -16.83 35.82 -0.17
CA LYS A 150 -15.87 34.76 0.19
C LYS A 150 -16.42 33.39 -0.20
N TYR A 151 -17.64 33.07 0.24
CA TYR A 151 -18.21 31.73 0.07
C TYR A 151 -18.61 31.41 -1.37
N TYR A 152 -19.11 32.38 -2.14
CA TYR A 152 -19.36 32.17 -3.57
C TYR A 152 -18.06 31.94 -4.36
N GLN A 153 -16.97 32.66 -4.06
CA GLN A 153 -15.67 32.41 -4.71
C GLN A 153 -15.08 31.06 -4.32
N LEU A 154 -15.25 30.63 -3.06
CA LEU A 154 -14.89 29.28 -2.60
C LEU A 154 -15.68 28.20 -3.35
N ALA A 155 -17.01 28.33 -3.43
CA ALA A 155 -17.86 27.39 -4.15
C ALA A 155 -17.51 27.33 -5.65
N SER A 156 -17.27 28.49 -6.27
CA SER A 156 -16.80 28.60 -7.66
C SER A 156 -15.50 27.85 -7.88
N GLY A 157 -14.52 28.06 -6.99
CA GLY A 157 -13.23 27.37 -6.98
C GLY A 157 -13.35 25.86 -6.83
N ALA A 158 -14.15 25.41 -5.87
CA ALA A 158 -14.36 24.00 -5.59
C ALA A 158 -15.02 23.27 -6.76
N PHE A 159 -16.08 23.83 -7.35
CA PHE A 159 -16.69 23.26 -8.56
C PHE A 159 -15.74 23.29 -9.77
N GLY A 160 -14.93 24.34 -9.91
CA GLY A 160 -13.89 24.42 -10.95
C GLY A 160 -12.83 23.33 -10.80
N HIS A 161 -12.36 23.09 -9.57
CA HIS A 161 -11.40 22.01 -9.29
C HIS A 161 -11.99 20.62 -9.60
N ILE A 162 -13.26 20.39 -9.26
CA ILE A 162 -13.95 19.12 -9.59
C ILE A 162 -14.01 18.93 -11.10
N LYS A 163 -14.34 19.97 -11.87
CA LYS A 163 -14.41 19.91 -13.33
C LYS A 163 -13.10 19.39 -13.93
N ASP A 164 -11.98 19.87 -13.42
CA ASP A 164 -10.66 19.58 -13.98
C ASP A 164 -10.09 18.23 -13.51
N THR A 165 -10.59 17.68 -12.39
CA THR A 165 -10.03 16.47 -11.75
C THR A 165 -10.93 15.23 -11.79
N VAL A 166 -12.25 15.38 -11.96
CA VAL A 166 -13.22 14.28 -11.82
C VAL A 166 -12.95 13.12 -12.77
N LEU A 167 -12.57 13.38 -14.03
CA LEU A 167 -12.32 12.32 -15.01
C LEU A 167 -11.04 11.54 -14.73
N SER A 168 -10.02 12.17 -14.16
CA SER A 168 -8.80 11.47 -13.72
C SER A 168 -8.99 10.73 -12.40
N ALA A 169 -9.89 11.21 -11.53
CA ALA A 169 -10.14 10.61 -10.23
C ALA A 169 -11.09 9.40 -10.31
N LEU A 170 -11.90 9.30 -11.36
CA LEU A 170 -12.88 8.25 -11.57
C LEU A 170 -12.53 7.40 -12.80
N ASN A 171 -12.44 6.08 -12.61
CA ASN A 171 -12.27 5.11 -13.72
C ASN A 171 -13.60 4.77 -14.44
N ARG A 172 -14.66 5.58 -14.25
CA ARG A 172 -16.02 5.39 -14.78
C ARG A 172 -16.69 6.75 -14.98
N GLU A 173 -17.78 6.77 -15.73
CA GLU A 173 -18.57 7.98 -15.90
C GLU A 173 -19.16 8.48 -14.56
N PRO A 174 -19.04 9.79 -14.26
CA PRO A 174 -19.61 10.38 -13.06
C PRO A 174 -21.15 10.44 -13.10
N THR A 175 -21.78 10.63 -11.93
CA THR A 175 -23.17 11.09 -11.88
C THR A 175 -23.30 12.49 -12.47
N MET A 176 -24.49 12.83 -12.97
CA MET A 176 -24.72 14.07 -13.72
C MET A 176 -24.34 15.32 -12.92
N ASP A 177 -24.55 15.30 -11.60
CA ASP A 177 -24.23 16.40 -10.70
C ASP A 177 -22.74 16.78 -10.62
N ILE A 178 -21.84 15.80 -10.66
CA ILE A 178 -20.38 15.99 -10.61
C ILE A 178 -19.72 15.90 -11.99
N SER A 179 -20.51 15.81 -13.06
CA SER A 179 -19.98 15.82 -14.43
C SER A 179 -19.31 17.17 -14.76
N PRO A 180 -18.25 17.19 -15.59
CA PRO A 180 -17.51 18.41 -15.90
C PRO A 180 -18.37 19.56 -16.43
N GLU A 181 -19.40 19.25 -17.23
CA GLU A 181 -20.32 20.25 -17.76
C GLU A 181 -21.15 20.91 -16.66
N THR A 182 -21.68 20.11 -15.74
CA THR A 182 -22.52 20.56 -14.64
C THR A 182 -21.72 21.40 -13.66
N VAL A 183 -20.62 20.87 -13.12
CA VAL A 183 -19.80 21.61 -12.16
C VAL A 183 -19.11 22.83 -12.80
N GLY A 184 -18.75 22.77 -14.08
CA GLY A 184 -18.24 23.95 -14.79
C GLY A 184 -19.28 25.09 -14.88
N THR A 185 -20.55 24.73 -15.07
CA THR A 185 -21.64 25.71 -15.10
C THR A 185 -21.94 26.25 -13.70
N LEU A 186 -22.00 25.38 -12.68
CA LEU A 186 -22.15 25.80 -11.28
C LEU A 186 -21.01 26.72 -10.83
N SER A 187 -19.76 26.43 -11.24
CA SER A 187 -18.61 27.27 -10.96
C SER A 187 -18.81 28.71 -11.48
N LEU A 188 -19.32 28.86 -12.71
CA LEU A 188 -19.60 30.15 -13.31
C LEU A 188 -20.79 30.87 -12.65
N ILE A 189 -21.85 30.14 -12.28
CA ILE A 189 -23.00 30.69 -11.56
C ILE A 189 -22.56 31.27 -10.21
N MET A 190 -21.75 30.54 -9.45
CA MET A 190 -21.21 31.02 -8.18
C MET A 190 -20.32 32.25 -8.38
N LEU A 191 -19.52 32.29 -9.44
CA LEU A 191 -18.69 33.46 -9.77
C LEU A 191 -19.54 34.69 -10.14
N ALA A 192 -20.65 34.49 -10.88
CA ALA A 192 -21.61 35.55 -11.20
C ALA A 192 -22.25 36.14 -9.93
N GLN A 193 -22.68 35.28 -9.00
CA GLN A 193 -23.24 35.71 -7.72
C GLN A 193 -22.22 36.46 -6.85
N ALA A 194 -20.95 36.04 -6.86
CA ALA A 194 -19.90 36.79 -6.19
C ALA A 194 -19.73 38.20 -6.79
N GLN A 195 -19.76 38.32 -8.11
CA GLN A 195 -19.64 39.61 -8.79
C GLN A 195 -20.88 40.49 -8.51
N GLU A 196 -22.08 39.89 -8.42
CA GLU A 196 -23.30 40.57 -8.01
C GLU A 196 -23.15 41.17 -6.59
N VAL A 197 -22.56 40.42 -5.65
CA VAL A 197 -22.29 40.93 -4.29
C VAL A 197 -21.35 42.14 -4.31
N PHE A 198 -20.31 42.14 -5.15
CA PHE A 198 -19.44 43.33 -5.32
C PHE A 198 -20.18 44.52 -5.94
N PHE A 199 -21.09 44.26 -6.89
CA PHE A 199 -21.98 45.30 -7.43
C PHE A 199 -22.90 45.89 -6.35
N LEU A 200 -23.50 45.04 -5.50
CA LEU A 200 -24.33 45.47 -4.38
C LEU A 200 -23.53 46.30 -3.39
N LYS A 201 -22.31 45.87 -3.05
CA LYS A 201 -21.39 46.63 -2.21
C LYS A 201 -21.06 48.00 -2.81
N ALA A 202 -20.66 48.05 -4.07
CA ALA A 202 -20.33 49.31 -4.74
C ALA A 202 -21.52 50.29 -4.78
N THR A 203 -22.73 49.75 -4.87
CA THR A 203 -23.99 50.52 -4.82
C THR A 203 -24.26 51.05 -3.40
N SER A 204 -24.08 50.20 -2.37
CA SER A 204 -24.22 50.60 -0.96
C SER A 204 -23.21 51.69 -0.56
N ASP A 205 -21.96 51.52 -0.99
CA ASP A 205 -20.85 52.47 -0.78
C ASP A 205 -21.00 53.76 -1.60
N LYS A 206 -22.05 53.87 -2.44
CA LYS A 206 -22.31 55.00 -3.35
C LYS A 206 -21.09 55.36 -4.21
N MET A 207 -20.43 54.34 -4.76
CA MET A 207 -19.32 54.53 -5.68
C MET A 207 -19.77 55.27 -6.95
N LYS A 208 -18.80 55.76 -7.75
CA LYS A 208 -19.09 56.45 -9.02
C LYS A 208 -19.91 55.54 -9.95
N ASP A 209 -20.94 56.09 -10.60
CA ASP A 209 -21.81 55.35 -11.53
C ASP A 209 -21.03 54.63 -12.65
N ALA A 210 -19.93 55.23 -13.12
CA ALA A 210 -19.05 54.62 -14.12
C ALA A 210 -18.42 53.30 -13.66
N ILE A 211 -18.17 53.14 -12.35
CA ILE A 211 -17.65 51.89 -11.77
C ILE A 211 -18.81 50.90 -11.62
N ILE A 212 -19.93 51.35 -11.05
CA ILE A 212 -21.11 50.50 -10.82
C ILE A 212 -21.64 49.92 -12.14
N ALA A 213 -21.69 50.72 -13.20
CA ALA A 213 -22.09 50.27 -14.54
C ALA A 213 -21.16 49.16 -15.08
N LYS A 214 -19.84 49.32 -14.91
CA LYS A 214 -18.86 48.31 -15.35
C LYS A 214 -18.94 47.01 -14.53
N LEU A 215 -19.20 47.11 -13.22
CA LEU A 215 -19.40 45.96 -12.35
C LEU A 215 -20.67 45.21 -12.74
N ALA A 216 -21.80 45.91 -12.88
CA ALA A 216 -23.08 45.34 -13.31
C ALA A 216 -22.98 44.67 -14.69
N ASN A 217 -22.27 45.30 -15.63
CA ASN A 217 -22.09 44.74 -16.97
C ASN A 217 -21.24 43.45 -16.95
N GLN A 218 -20.20 43.40 -16.12
CA GLN A 218 -19.44 42.15 -15.92
C GLN A 218 -20.30 41.06 -15.26
N THR A 219 -21.16 41.42 -14.29
CA THR A 219 -22.10 40.48 -13.68
C THR A 219 -23.09 39.94 -14.72
N ALA A 220 -23.60 40.81 -15.59
CA ALA A 220 -24.50 40.45 -16.67
C ALA A 220 -23.87 39.45 -17.63
N ASP A 221 -22.60 39.63 -18.01
CA ASP A 221 -21.90 38.65 -18.86
C ASP A 221 -21.80 37.29 -18.19
N PHE A 222 -21.37 37.23 -16.93
CA PHE A 222 -21.22 35.95 -16.23
C PHE A 222 -22.55 35.20 -16.16
N TYR A 223 -23.66 35.89 -15.85
CA TYR A 223 -24.99 35.29 -15.90
C TYR A 223 -25.43 34.90 -17.31
N GLY A 224 -25.12 35.71 -18.31
CA GLY A 224 -25.44 35.44 -19.71
C GLY A 224 -24.71 34.20 -20.23
N ASP A 225 -23.44 34.03 -19.88
CA ASP A 225 -22.66 32.86 -20.26
C ASP A 225 -23.11 31.60 -19.50
N ALA A 226 -23.45 31.72 -18.21
CA ALA A 226 -24.06 30.62 -17.45
C ALA A 226 -25.41 30.20 -18.06
N PHE A 227 -26.24 31.17 -18.45
CA PHE A 227 -27.53 30.92 -19.12
C PHE A 227 -27.34 30.17 -20.45
N LYS A 228 -26.42 30.62 -21.31
CA LYS A 228 -26.11 29.92 -22.57
C LYS A 228 -25.62 28.50 -22.33
N GLN A 229 -24.77 28.29 -21.33
CA GLN A 229 -24.29 26.94 -21.00
C GLN A 229 -25.44 26.01 -20.60
N CYS A 230 -26.34 26.46 -19.72
CA CYS A 230 -27.52 25.68 -19.33
C CYS A 230 -28.47 25.38 -20.51
N GLN A 231 -28.58 26.29 -21.49
CA GLN A 231 -29.53 26.15 -22.60
C GLN A 231 -29.03 25.21 -23.71
N TYR A 232 -27.74 25.24 -24.02
CA TYR A 232 -27.21 24.63 -25.26
C TYR A 232 -26.28 23.42 -25.06
N LYS A 233 -25.82 23.12 -23.85
CA LYS A 233 -25.00 21.91 -23.61
C LYS A 233 -25.88 20.67 -23.55
N GLU A 234 -25.62 19.67 -24.39
CA GLU A 234 -26.50 18.51 -24.65
C GLU A 234 -27.08 17.81 -23.40
N ASN A 235 -26.34 17.77 -22.30
CA ASN A 235 -26.74 17.04 -21.10
C ASN A 235 -27.31 17.91 -19.97
N LEU A 236 -27.15 19.23 -20.02
CA LEU A 236 -27.62 20.13 -18.95
C LEU A 236 -29.13 20.39 -18.95
N PRO A 237 -29.82 20.53 -20.11
CA PRO A 237 -31.28 20.59 -20.16
C PRO A 237 -31.97 19.35 -19.58
N LYS A 238 -31.26 18.22 -19.47
CA LYS A 238 -31.74 16.98 -18.85
C LYS A 238 -31.67 17.00 -17.32
N VAL A 239 -30.89 17.92 -16.72
CA VAL A 239 -30.80 18.09 -15.28
C VAL A 239 -31.95 18.97 -14.81
N LEU A 240 -33.00 18.35 -14.27
CA LEU A 240 -34.26 19.01 -13.91
C LEU A 240 -34.05 20.23 -12.99
N PHE A 241 -33.15 20.13 -12.01
CA PHE A 241 -32.79 21.24 -11.12
C PHE A 241 -32.27 22.46 -11.89
N LEU A 242 -31.32 22.25 -12.82
CA LEU A 242 -30.75 23.33 -13.62
C LEU A 242 -31.79 23.94 -14.57
N PHE A 243 -32.65 23.10 -15.16
CA PHE A 243 -33.60 23.56 -16.17
C PHE A 243 -34.84 24.25 -15.57
N GLN A 244 -35.40 23.72 -14.47
CA GLN A 244 -36.68 24.19 -13.93
C GLN A 244 -36.53 25.28 -12.87
N GLU A 245 -35.45 25.26 -12.08
CA GLU A 245 -35.28 26.16 -10.93
C GLU A 245 -34.17 27.20 -11.18
N VAL A 246 -33.10 26.84 -11.89
CA VAL A 246 -31.93 27.71 -12.07
C VAL A 246 -32.04 28.56 -13.33
N LEU A 247 -32.41 27.97 -14.47
CA LEU A 247 -32.45 28.65 -15.77
C LEU A 247 -33.30 29.93 -15.79
N PRO A 248 -34.53 29.96 -15.23
CA PRO A 248 -35.33 31.19 -15.18
C PRO A 248 -34.66 32.30 -14.33
N VAL A 249 -34.03 31.92 -13.22
CA VAL A 249 -33.32 32.85 -12.35
C VAL A 249 -32.09 33.44 -13.05
N LEU A 250 -31.33 32.64 -13.81
CA LEU A 250 -30.19 33.12 -14.59
C LEU A 250 -30.62 34.12 -15.68
N ALA A 251 -31.68 33.81 -16.41
CA ALA A 251 -32.24 34.71 -17.42
C ALA A 251 -32.68 36.04 -16.80
N ALA A 252 -33.40 35.97 -15.67
CA ALA A 252 -33.85 37.15 -14.96
C ALA A 252 -32.68 37.99 -14.44
N LYS A 253 -31.70 37.36 -13.77
CA LYS A 253 -30.49 38.02 -13.26
C LYS A 253 -29.66 38.66 -14.36
N HIS A 254 -29.51 38.00 -15.50
CA HIS A 254 -28.84 38.57 -16.68
C HIS A 254 -29.49 39.90 -17.10
N CYS A 255 -30.81 39.90 -17.32
CA CYS A 255 -31.56 41.10 -17.70
C CYS A 255 -31.53 42.19 -16.62
N ILE A 256 -31.67 41.82 -15.34
CA ILE A 256 -31.61 42.78 -14.20
C ILE A 256 -30.23 43.45 -14.16
N MET A 257 -29.14 42.70 -14.32
CA MET A 257 -27.79 43.25 -14.28
C MET A 257 -27.50 44.13 -15.50
N GLN A 258 -28.00 43.78 -16.68
CA GLN A 258 -27.95 44.67 -17.87
C GLN A 258 -28.73 45.96 -17.64
N ALA A 259 -29.94 45.89 -17.06
CA ALA A 259 -30.74 47.07 -16.75
C ALA A 259 -30.05 47.99 -15.73
N ASN A 260 -29.37 47.42 -14.73
CA ASN A 260 -28.56 48.19 -13.80
C ASN A 260 -27.34 48.84 -14.47
N ALA A 261 -26.65 48.12 -15.38
CA ALA A 261 -25.56 48.68 -16.15
C ALA A 261 -26.01 49.88 -16.98
N GLU A 262 -27.12 49.76 -17.71
CA GLU A 262 -27.70 50.83 -18.52
C GLU A 262 -28.20 52.00 -17.66
N LEU A 263 -28.84 51.73 -16.53
CA LEU A 263 -29.28 52.77 -15.58
C LEU A 263 -28.09 53.60 -15.11
N HIS A 264 -27.03 52.98 -14.59
CA HIS A 264 -25.87 53.73 -14.10
C HIS A 264 -25.10 54.42 -15.22
N GLN A 265 -25.00 53.81 -16.40
CA GLN A 265 -24.39 54.47 -17.56
C GLN A 265 -25.21 55.67 -18.05
N SER A 266 -26.56 55.63 -17.97
CA SER A 266 -27.41 56.78 -18.29
C SER A 266 -27.16 57.97 -17.36
N LEU A 267 -26.90 57.72 -16.07
CA LEU A 267 -26.54 58.77 -15.11
C LEU A 267 -25.19 59.42 -15.47
N LEU A 268 -24.24 58.65 -16.00
CA LEU A 268 -22.98 59.19 -16.51
C LEU A 268 -23.19 60.01 -17.79
N ALA A 269 -24.06 59.57 -18.71
CA ALA A 269 -24.41 60.31 -19.92
C ALA A 269 -25.05 61.67 -19.56
N LYS A 270 -25.96 61.68 -18.59
CA LYS A 270 -26.55 62.91 -18.01
C LYS A 270 -25.47 63.87 -17.50
N GLN A 271 -24.54 63.38 -16.69
CA GLN A 271 -23.43 64.19 -16.15
C GLN A 271 -22.55 64.79 -17.26
N LYS A 272 -22.38 64.06 -18.36
CA LYS A 272 -21.67 64.52 -19.57
C LYS A 272 -22.51 65.36 -20.52
N LYS A 273 -23.76 65.70 -20.14
CA LYS A 273 -24.74 66.45 -20.96
C LYS A 273 -25.06 65.79 -22.30
N ARG A 274 -25.01 64.45 -22.36
CA ARG A 274 -25.47 63.64 -23.50
C ARG A 274 -26.89 63.13 -23.20
N PHE A 275 -27.89 64.01 -23.36
CA PHE A 275 -29.25 63.76 -22.89
C PHE A 275 -30.00 62.76 -23.78
N GLY A 276 -29.69 62.73 -25.09
CA GLY A 276 -30.20 61.70 -26.00
C GLY A 276 -29.72 60.30 -25.59
N GLU A 277 -28.44 60.16 -25.25
CA GLU A 277 -27.86 58.91 -24.75
C GLU A 277 -28.48 58.48 -23.41
N GLU A 278 -28.71 59.41 -22.48
CA GLU A 278 -29.42 59.14 -21.21
C GLU A 278 -30.79 58.49 -21.47
N ILE A 279 -31.60 59.08 -22.36
CA ILE A 279 -32.94 58.57 -22.68
C ILE A 279 -32.86 57.20 -23.36
N ALA A 280 -31.98 57.01 -24.35
CA ALA A 280 -31.84 55.75 -25.07
C ALA A 280 -31.50 54.58 -24.13
N ARG A 281 -30.55 54.80 -23.20
CA ARG A 281 -30.16 53.79 -22.20
C ARG A 281 -31.27 53.49 -21.20
N LEU A 282 -32.00 54.51 -20.74
CA LEU A 282 -33.14 54.31 -19.84
C LEU A 282 -34.32 53.60 -20.53
N GLN A 283 -34.52 53.81 -21.83
CA GLN A 283 -35.50 53.04 -22.61
C GLN A 283 -35.10 51.57 -22.71
N HIS A 284 -33.84 51.27 -23.02
CA HIS A 284 -33.33 49.90 -23.03
C HIS A 284 -33.46 49.22 -21.66
N ALA A 285 -33.08 49.91 -20.58
CA ALA A 285 -33.27 49.42 -19.22
C ALA A 285 -34.74 49.13 -18.89
N THR A 286 -35.68 49.95 -19.39
CA THR A 286 -37.13 49.76 -19.22
C THR A 286 -37.62 48.48 -19.92
N GLU A 287 -37.15 48.20 -21.14
CA GLU A 287 -37.51 46.99 -21.89
C GLU A 287 -37.03 45.72 -21.18
N LEU A 288 -35.82 45.75 -20.64
CA LEU A 288 -35.22 44.64 -19.87
C LEU A 288 -36.03 44.35 -18.60
N VAL A 289 -36.31 45.36 -17.77
CA VAL A 289 -37.08 45.13 -16.52
C VAL A 289 -38.54 44.75 -16.79
N LYS A 290 -39.14 45.26 -17.87
CA LYS A 290 -40.48 44.86 -18.32
C LYS A 290 -40.51 43.39 -18.73
N THR A 291 -39.50 42.93 -19.44
CA THR A 291 -39.36 41.52 -19.82
C THR A 291 -39.29 40.65 -18.57
N VAL A 292 -38.46 41.02 -17.59
CA VAL A 292 -38.34 40.29 -16.32
C VAL A 292 -39.65 40.25 -15.55
N ALA A 293 -40.33 41.39 -15.40
CA ALA A 293 -41.60 41.49 -14.70
C ALA A 293 -42.74 40.69 -15.38
N SER A 294 -42.63 40.41 -16.68
CA SER A 294 -43.65 39.66 -17.43
C SER A 294 -43.40 38.15 -17.54
N ARG A 295 -42.15 37.70 -17.39
CA ARG A 295 -41.75 36.31 -17.65
C ARG A 295 -41.18 35.59 -16.42
N TYR A 296 -40.69 36.33 -15.43
CA TYR A 296 -39.93 35.78 -14.30
C TYR A 296 -40.35 36.37 -12.94
N ASP A 297 -41.58 36.89 -12.85
CA ASP A 297 -42.17 37.48 -11.64
C ASP A 297 -42.34 36.47 -10.49
N GLU A 298 -42.52 35.19 -10.80
CA GLU A 298 -42.51 34.10 -9.82
C GLU A 298 -41.16 33.91 -9.12
N TYR A 299 -40.06 34.34 -9.73
CA TYR A 299 -38.69 34.07 -9.26
C TYR A 299 -38.00 35.30 -8.66
N VAL A 300 -38.28 36.50 -9.19
CA VAL A 300 -37.62 37.75 -8.78
C VAL A 300 -38.59 38.93 -8.78
N SER A 301 -38.38 39.88 -7.87
CA SER A 301 -39.11 41.15 -7.86
C SER A 301 -38.20 42.29 -8.34
N VAL A 302 -38.65 43.01 -9.38
CA VAL A 302 -37.93 44.15 -9.98
C VAL A 302 -38.66 45.48 -9.80
N LYS A 303 -39.70 45.53 -8.95
CA LYS A 303 -40.59 46.68 -8.80
C LYS A 303 -39.82 47.98 -8.50
N ASP A 304 -38.95 47.96 -7.50
CA ASP A 304 -38.22 49.16 -7.06
C ASP A 304 -37.26 49.67 -8.15
N LEU A 305 -36.60 48.75 -8.86
CA LEU A 305 -35.72 49.06 -9.99
C LEU A 305 -36.53 49.65 -11.17
N SER A 306 -37.66 49.04 -11.51
CA SER A 306 -38.58 49.52 -12.54
C SER A 306 -39.10 50.93 -12.22
N ASP A 307 -39.52 51.18 -10.99
CA ASP A 307 -39.99 52.49 -10.54
C ASP A 307 -38.87 53.55 -10.59
N LYS A 308 -37.64 53.17 -10.22
CA LYS A 308 -36.46 54.04 -10.31
C LYS A 308 -36.13 54.41 -11.76
N ILE A 309 -36.11 53.44 -12.66
CA ILE A 309 -35.86 53.67 -14.10
C ILE A 309 -36.97 54.52 -14.71
N SER A 310 -38.24 54.22 -14.41
CA SER A 310 -39.40 54.96 -14.95
C SER A 310 -39.40 56.43 -14.52
N ARG A 311 -39.10 56.72 -13.24
CA ARG A 311 -38.95 58.10 -12.75
C ARG A 311 -37.82 58.85 -13.46
N ALA A 312 -36.65 58.21 -13.60
CA ALA A 312 -35.51 58.81 -14.30
C ALA A 312 -35.83 59.08 -15.78
N LEU A 313 -36.45 58.13 -16.47
CA LEU A 313 -36.83 58.26 -17.88
C LEU A 313 -37.86 59.37 -18.10
N THR A 314 -38.86 59.46 -17.23
CA THR A 314 -39.90 60.50 -17.31
C THR A 314 -39.30 61.89 -17.11
N ALA A 315 -38.39 62.04 -16.15
CA ALA A 315 -37.68 63.30 -15.93
C ALA A 315 -36.78 63.67 -17.11
N ALA A 316 -35.97 62.72 -17.60
CA ALA A 316 -35.05 62.95 -18.71
C ALA A 316 -35.79 63.33 -20.00
N LYS A 317 -36.90 62.64 -20.32
CA LYS A 317 -37.75 62.97 -21.48
C LYS A 317 -38.36 64.36 -21.36
N LYS A 318 -38.92 64.69 -20.20
CA LYS A 318 -39.47 66.04 -19.96
C LYS A 318 -38.40 67.11 -20.18
N ASP A 319 -37.23 66.99 -19.57
CA ASP A 319 -36.18 67.99 -19.73
C ASP A 319 -35.68 68.06 -21.19
N ASN A 320 -35.58 66.93 -21.88
CA ASN A 320 -35.17 66.91 -23.28
C ASN A 320 -36.21 67.52 -24.23
N ASP A 321 -37.50 67.24 -24.03
CA ASP A 321 -38.60 67.72 -24.87
C ASP A 321 -38.84 69.23 -24.71
N PHE A 322 -38.55 69.80 -23.53
CA PHE A 322 -38.77 71.23 -23.26
C PHE A 322 -37.50 72.09 -23.29
N ILE A 323 -36.32 71.53 -23.02
CA ILE A 323 -35.08 72.28 -22.82
C ILE A 323 -34.02 71.92 -23.87
N TYR A 324 -33.58 70.67 -23.90
CA TYR A 324 -32.33 70.31 -24.60
C TYR A 324 -32.50 69.95 -26.07
N HIS A 325 -33.62 69.33 -26.44
CA HIS A 325 -33.91 68.84 -27.79
C HIS A 325 -32.79 67.97 -28.39
N ASP A 326 -32.08 67.20 -27.54
CA ASP A 326 -30.99 66.33 -27.95
C ASP A 326 -31.55 65.09 -28.67
N ARG A 327 -30.88 64.67 -29.74
CA ARG A 327 -31.36 63.55 -30.57
C ARG A 327 -31.13 62.24 -29.81
N VAL A 328 -32.19 61.45 -29.63
CA VAL A 328 -32.11 60.11 -29.03
C VAL A 328 -31.48 59.14 -30.06
N PRO A 329 -30.28 58.59 -29.81
CA PRO A 329 -29.64 57.60 -30.68
C PRO A 329 -30.32 56.22 -30.55
N GLU A 330 -30.09 55.35 -31.52
CA GLU A 330 -30.50 53.94 -31.40
C GLU A 330 -29.52 53.17 -30.49
N VAL A 331 -30.00 52.11 -29.82
CA VAL A 331 -29.20 51.32 -28.86
C VAL A 331 -27.93 50.75 -29.50
N LYS A 332 -27.99 50.37 -30.79
CA LYS A 332 -26.84 49.83 -31.54
C LYS A 332 -25.73 50.84 -31.79
N ASP A 333 -26.04 52.13 -31.76
CA ASP A 333 -25.11 53.23 -32.01
C ASP A 333 -24.46 53.74 -30.71
N LEU A 334 -24.85 53.19 -29.56
CA LEU A 334 -24.31 53.56 -28.25
C LEU A 334 -22.92 52.95 -28.01
N GLU A 335 -22.05 53.70 -27.35
CA GLU A 335 -20.78 53.17 -26.85
C GLU A 335 -21.02 51.99 -25.90
N HIS A 336 -20.29 50.90 -26.09
CA HIS A 336 -20.37 49.74 -25.20
C HIS A 336 -19.93 50.08 -23.78
N ILE A 337 -20.68 49.60 -22.80
CA ILE A 337 -20.32 49.72 -21.39
C ILE A 337 -19.07 48.85 -21.15
N GLY A 338 -18.05 49.40 -20.50
CA GLY A 338 -16.88 48.63 -20.10
C GLY A 338 -17.22 47.52 -19.11
N LYS A 339 -16.25 46.65 -18.81
CA LYS A 339 -16.42 45.52 -17.89
C LYS A 339 -15.32 45.55 -16.83
N ALA A 340 -15.65 45.19 -15.60
CA ALA A 340 -14.70 45.12 -14.50
C ALA A 340 -14.99 43.91 -13.62
N ALA A 341 -14.10 42.90 -13.64
CA ALA A 341 -14.18 41.74 -12.76
C ALA A 341 -13.39 41.98 -11.47
N LEU A 342 -14.05 41.81 -10.32
CA LEU A 342 -13.42 41.89 -8.99
C LEU A 342 -13.32 40.52 -8.32
N VAL A 343 -13.82 39.48 -8.98
CA VAL A 343 -13.93 38.13 -8.44
C VAL A 343 -13.04 37.16 -9.20
N LYS A 344 -12.60 36.12 -8.48
CA LYS A 344 -11.90 34.98 -9.05
C LYS A 344 -12.34 33.70 -8.35
N ALA A 345 -12.31 32.59 -9.08
CA ALA A 345 -12.49 31.28 -8.48
C ALA A 345 -11.33 31.02 -7.51
N THR A 346 -11.62 30.64 -6.26
CA THR A 346 -10.60 30.35 -5.26
C THR A 346 -9.83 29.08 -5.64
N ALA A 347 -8.50 29.13 -5.67
CA ALA A 347 -7.70 27.94 -5.91
C ALA A 347 -7.87 26.92 -4.77
N ILE A 348 -8.09 25.66 -5.12
CA ILE A 348 -8.24 24.56 -4.16
C ILE A 348 -6.88 23.94 -3.92
N THR A 349 -6.25 24.34 -2.82
CA THR A 349 -4.96 23.80 -2.36
C THR A 349 -5.12 23.40 -0.90
N PRO A 350 -5.17 22.09 -0.57
CA PRO A 350 -5.24 21.63 0.82
C PRO A 350 -4.04 22.17 1.64
N PRO A 351 -4.24 22.47 2.94
CA PRO A 351 -5.48 22.36 3.68
C PRO A 351 -6.46 23.52 3.44
N LEU A 352 -7.75 23.20 3.33
CA LEU A 352 -8.85 24.17 3.16
C LEU A 352 -9.49 24.57 4.50
N SER A 353 -9.45 23.70 5.51
CA SER A 353 -10.01 23.92 6.83
C SER A 353 -9.11 24.79 7.71
N ALA A 354 -9.73 25.52 8.64
CA ALA A 354 -9.01 26.29 9.64
C ALA A 354 -8.33 25.35 10.65
N LYS A 355 -7.02 25.58 10.88
CA LYS A 355 -6.20 24.82 11.86
C LYS A 355 -6.17 23.31 11.59
N PHE A 356 -5.94 22.92 10.34
CA PHE A 356 -5.79 21.52 9.96
C PHE A 356 -4.64 20.84 10.73
N THR A 357 -4.85 19.60 11.14
CA THR A 357 -3.83 18.72 11.74
C THR A 357 -4.03 17.35 11.12
N ASP A 358 -2.97 16.78 10.53
CA ASP A 358 -3.05 15.47 9.91
C ASP A 358 -3.00 14.37 10.97
N LEU A 359 -4.10 13.61 11.09
CA LEU A 359 -4.20 12.47 12.01
C LEU A 359 -3.11 11.41 11.78
N PHE A 360 -2.56 11.34 10.56
CA PHE A 360 -1.57 10.35 10.16
C PHE A 360 -0.19 10.97 9.93
N GLU A 361 0.10 12.18 10.42
CA GLU A 361 1.33 12.92 10.12
C GLU A 361 2.61 12.06 10.24
N LYS A 362 2.70 11.25 11.30
CA LYS A 362 3.83 10.35 11.57
C LYS A 362 3.93 9.13 10.64
N MET A 363 2.85 8.78 9.95
CA MET A 363 2.79 7.61 9.08
C MET A 363 3.51 7.89 7.75
N VAL A 364 4.51 7.07 7.46
CA VAL A 364 5.36 7.19 6.27
C VAL A 364 4.57 6.84 5.00
N PRO A 365 4.62 7.64 3.92
CA PRO A 365 3.94 7.35 2.65
C PRO A 365 4.31 5.99 2.03
N MET A 366 3.37 5.37 1.33
CA MET A 366 3.54 4.05 0.70
C MET A 366 4.71 4.03 -0.30
N ALA A 367 4.84 5.08 -1.11
CA ALA A 367 5.91 5.19 -2.10
C ALA A 367 7.31 5.14 -1.43
N VAL A 368 7.45 5.74 -0.23
CA VAL A 368 8.70 5.71 0.53
C VAL A 368 8.94 4.32 1.12
N GLN A 369 7.91 3.66 1.67
CA GLN A 369 8.03 2.31 2.21
C GLN A 369 8.44 1.30 1.12
N GLN A 370 7.80 1.37 -0.05
CA GLN A 370 8.15 0.54 -1.21
C GLN A 370 9.59 0.81 -1.66
N SER A 371 9.99 2.08 -1.76
CA SER A 371 11.36 2.46 -2.14
C SER A 371 12.40 1.97 -1.13
N MET A 372 12.11 2.06 0.18
CA MET A 372 12.97 1.53 1.24
C MET A 372 13.14 0.01 1.17
N SER A 373 12.09 -0.72 0.82
CA SER A 373 12.14 -2.18 0.63
C SER A 373 13.05 -2.55 -0.54
N VAL A 374 12.87 -1.89 -1.69
CA VAL A 374 13.71 -2.12 -2.89
C VAL A 374 15.17 -1.72 -2.62
N TYR A 375 15.41 -0.58 -1.98
CA TYR A 375 16.76 -0.17 -1.57
C TYR A 375 17.43 -1.21 -0.67
N SER A 376 16.68 -1.75 0.31
CA SER A 376 17.21 -2.78 1.22
C SER A 376 17.61 -4.05 0.48
N GLN A 377 16.83 -4.45 -0.54
CA GLN A 377 17.17 -5.57 -1.41
C GLN A 377 18.45 -5.30 -2.22
N ARG A 378 18.54 -4.14 -2.91
CA ARG A 378 19.73 -3.76 -3.70
C ARG A 378 20.99 -3.66 -2.83
N LYS A 379 20.85 -3.15 -1.61
CA LYS A 379 21.92 -3.13 -0.61
C LYS A 379 22.39 -4.54 -0.28
N ALA A 380 21.46 -5.45 0.01
CA ALA A 380 21.79 -6.84 0.32
C ALA A 380 22.49 -7.53 -0.87
N GLU A 381 22.01 -7.34 -2.09
CA GLU A 381 22.64 -7.85 -3.31
C GLU A 381 24.07 -7.32 -3.50
N THR A 382 24.29 -6.03 -3.26
CA THR A 382 25.62 -5.39 -3.35
C THR A 382 26.59 -5.97 -2.32
N VAL A 383 26.15 -6.07 -1.06
CA VAL A 383 26.94 -6.66 0.03
C VAL A 383 27.27 -8.12 -0.27
N ASN A 384 26.27 -8.92 -0.66
CA ASN A 384 26.45 -10.34 -0.96
C ASN A 384 27.40 -10.56 -2.14
N ARG A 385 27.32 -9.73 -3.19
CA ARG A 385 28.23 -9.79 -4.33
C ARG A 385 29.68 -9.52 -3.89
N LEU A 386 29.93 -8.43 -3.17
CA LEU A 386 31.29 -8.07 -2.74
C LEU A 386 31.90 -9.12 -1.81
N VAL A 387 31.12 -9.58 -0.82
CA VAL A 387 31.56 -10.61 0.14
C VAL A 387 31.76 -11.96 -0.55
N GLY A 388 30.82 -12.36 -1.42
CA GLY A 388 30.90 -13.61 -2.18
C GLY A 388 32.16 -13.68 -3.03
N THR A 389 32.46 -12.64 -3.81
CA THR A 389 33.67 -12.59 -4.64
C THR A 389 34.96 -12.71 -3.82
N MET A 390 35.04 -12.07 -2.65
CA MET A 390 36.22 -12.21 -1.78
C MET A 390 36.39 -13.64 -1.25
N ARG A 391 35.29 -14.28 -0.82
CA ARG A 391 35.31 -15.65 -0.30
C ARG A 391 35.71 -16.66 -1.37
N GLU A 392 35.15 -16.53 -2.57
CA GLU A 392 35.52 -17.36 -3.74
C GLU A 392 37.02 -17.26 -4.04
N ALA A 393 37.56 -16.03 -4.06
CA ALA A 393 38.98 -15.82 -4.32
C ALA A 393 39.87 -16.40 -3.22
N THR A 394 39.48 -16.28 -1.94
CA THR A 394 40.23 -16.87 -0.82
C THR A 394 40.23 -18.41 -0.91
N ASN A 395 39.09 -19.00 -1.26
CA ASN A 395 38.96 -20.45 -1.46
C ASN A 395 39.84 -20.93 -2.63
N LEU A 396 39.84 -20.20 -3.75
CA LEU A 396 40.73 -20.49 -4.88
C LEU A 396 42.21 -20.44 -4.46
N CYS A 397 42.60 -19.41 -3.71
CA CYS A 397 43.97 -19.27 -3.20
C CYS A 397 44.37 -20.47 -2.33
N ASN A 398 43.51 -20.88 -1.40
CA ASN A 398 43.77 -22.03 -0.52
C ASN A 398 43.90 -23.33 -1.34
N GLY A 399 43.00 -23.55 -2.30
CA GLY A 399 43.06 -24.70 -3.20
C GLY A 399 44.35 -24.77 -4.02
N VAL A 400 44.82 -23.65 -4.55
CA VAL A 400 46.11 -23.58 -5.27
C VAL A 400 47.27 -23.92 -4.33
N LEU A 401 47.34 -23.29 -3.14
CA LEU A 401 48.41 -23.55 -2.18
C LEU A 401 48.46 -25.02 -1.73
N ALA A 402 47.30 -25.62 -1.47
CA ALA A 402 47.19 -27.04 -1.13
C ALA A 402 47.69 -27.94 -2.27
N SER A 403 47.35 -27.64 -3.53
CA SER A 403 47.82 -28.41 -4.70
C SER A 403 49.33 -28.40 -4.87
N LEU A 404 49.99 -27.32 -4.42
CA LEU A 404 51.44 -27.13 -4.46
C LEU A 404 52.15 -27.60 -3.17
N ASN A 405 51.43 -28.16 -2.21
CA ASN A 405 51.92 -28.51 -0.87
C ASN A 405 52.56 -27.33 -0.12
N LEU A 406 52.05 -26.11 -0.29
CA LEU A 406 52.57 -24.91 0.38
C LEU A 406 51.67 -24.51 1.55
N PRO A 407 52.23 -24.03 2.68
CA PRO A 407 53.65 -23.81 2.98
C PRO A 407 54.44 -25.06 3.42
N ALA A 408 53.78 -26.21 3.59
CA ALA A 408 54.36 -27.42 4.19
C ALA A 408 55.68 -27.87 3.53
N ALA A 409 55.78 -27.82 2.20
CA ALA A 409 56.97 -28.20 1.45
C ALA A 409 58.22 -27.35 1.76
N LEU A 410 58.05 -26.10 2.20
CA LEU A 410 59.18 -25.22 2.58
C LEU A 410 59.67 -25.49 4.01
N GLU A 411 58.79 -26.01 4.86
CA GLU A 411 59.07 -26.36 6.26
C GLU A 411 59.63 -27.77 6.38
N ASP A 412 59.26 -28.64 5.43
CA ASP A 412 59.66 -30.05 5.35
C ASP A 412 61.05 -30.28 4.72
N LEU A 413 62.04 -29.47 5.11
CA LEU A 413 63.42 -29.61 4.58
C LEU A 413 64.22 -30.72 5.29
N SER A 414 63.79 -31.10 6.50
CA SER A 414 64.40 -32.14 7.34
C SER A 414 63.88 -33.55 7.04
N GLY A 415 62.68 -33.70 6.49
CA GLY A 415 62.08 -34.98 6.10
C GLY A 415 61.64 -35.91 7.23
N ASP A 416 62.03 -35.64 8.48
CA ASP A 416 61.71 -36.43 9.68
C ASP A 416 60.73 -35.74 10.65
N SER A 417 60.56 -34.41 10.57
CA SER A 417 59.69 -33.64 11.49
C SER A 417 58.41 -33.16 10.80
N ILE A 418 57.30 -33.04 11.54
CA ILE A 418 56.07 -32.46 10.99
C ILE A 418 56.30 -30.97 10.65
N PRO A 419 55.85 -30.50 9.47
CA PRO A 419 55.81 -29.07 9.16
C PRO A 419 55.02 -28.26 10.19
N GLN A 420 55.58 -27.12 10.63
CA GLN A 420 54.98 -26.26 11.66
C GLN A 420 53.57 -25.80 11.29
N SER A 421 53.33 -25.47 10.01
CA SER A 421 52.02 -25.10 9.48
C SER A 421 50.96 -26.19 9.64
N ILE A 422 51.34 -27.47 9.50
CA ILE A 422 50.44 -28.60 9.73
C ILE A 422 50.17 -28.79 11.23
N VAL A 423 51.18 -28.59 12.08
CA VAL A 423 51.00 -28.61 13.55
C VAL A 423 50.05 -27.51 14.01
N GLU A 424 50.19 -26.31 13.46
CA GLU A 424 49.30 -25.18 13.76
C GLU A 424 47.87 -25.43 13.29
N LYS A 425 47.69 -25.95 12.07
CA LYS A 425 46.39 -26.38 11.52
C LYS A 425 45.75 -27.47 12.39
N ALA A 426 46.51 -28.49 12.79
CA ALA A 426 46.05 -29.55 13.69
C ALA A 426 45.62 -28.98 15.05
N ARG A 427 46.42 -28.11 15.66
CA ARG A 427 46.10 -27.45 16.92
C ARG A 427 44.83 -26.59 16.82
N ALA A 428 44.65 -25.87 15.71
CA ALA A 428 43.45 -25.06 15.47
C ALA A 428 42.19 -25.93 15.40
N ILE A 429 42.24 -27.06 14.69
CA ILE A 429 41.13 -28.03 14.63
C ILE A 429 40.80 -28.57 16.03
N VAL A 430 41.82 -28.98 16.80
CA VAL A 430 41.63 -29.50 18.16
C VAL A 430 41.02 -28.43 19.09
N GLN A 431 41.46 -27.17 18.99
CA GLN A 431 40.87 -26.06 19.74
C GLN A 431 39.40 -25.79 19.38
N GLN A 432 38.99 -26.09 18.14
CA GLN A 432 37.61 -25.94 17.66
C GLN A 432 36.73 -27.17 17.96
N GLY A 433 37.21 -28.10 18.80
CA GLY A 433 36.48 -29.30 19.20
C GLY A 433 36.74 -30.53 18.33
N GLY A 434 37.67 -30.45 17.39
CA GLY A 434 38.11 -31.57 16.55
C GLY A 434 37.01 -32.17 15.70
N LEU A 435 37.15 -33.45 15.38
CA LEU A 435 36.15 -34.20 14.59
C LEU A 435 34.79 -34.31 15.31
N GLN A 436 34.80 -34.35 16.65
CA GLN A 436 33.60 -34.54 17.46
C GLN A 436 32.61 -33.38 17.30
N SER A 437 33.10 -32.15 17.13
CA SER A 437 32.22 -30.99 16.91
C SER A 437 31.48 -31.06 15.58
N ILE A 438 32.15 -31.51 14.51
CA ILE A 438 31.52 -31.76 13.20
C ILE A 438 30.51 -32.91 13.30
N GLU A 439 30.89 -34.03 13.93
CA GLU A 439 30.01 -35.18 14.08
C GLU A 439 28.73 -34.85 14.86
N GLN A 440 28.85 -34.00 15.87
CA GLN A 440 27.68 -33.50 16.61
C GLN A 440 26.78 -32.65 15.72
N LEU A 441 27.33 -31.67 15.00
CA LEU A 441 26.53 -30.84 14.09
C LEU A 441 25.85 -31.68 12.99
N ILE A 442 26.56 -32.65 12.39
CA ILE A 442 25.99 -33.56 11.39
C ILE A 442 24.86 -34.43 11.96
N ARG A 443 24.93 -34.77 13.25
CA ARG A 443 23.90 -35.53 13.97
C ARG A 443 22.68 -34.65 14.29
N ASP A 444 22.89 -33.41 14.65
CA ASP A 444 21.84 -32.48 15.08
C ASP A 444 21.03 -31.93 13.87
N LEU A 445 21.66 -31.77 12.69
CA LEU A 445 20.99 -31.24 11.49
C LEU A 445 19.71 -32.01 11.08
N PRO A 446 19.73 -33.36 10.98
CA PRO A 446 18.53 -34.14 10.71
C PRO A 446 17.39 -33.94 11.72
N GLU A 447 17.72 -33.71 13.01
CA GLU A 447 16.72 -33.44 14.05
C GLU A 447 16.05 -32.08 13.82
N LEU A 448 16.85 -31.06 13.48
CA LEU A 448 16.33 -29.72 13.14
C LEU A 448 15.46 -29.75 11.86
N LEU A 449 15.89 -30.48 10.84
CA LEU A 449 15.09 -30.70 9.63
C LEU A 449 13.75 -31.38 9.96
N THR A 450 13.80 -32.44 10.77
CA THR A 450 12.60 -33.20 11.18
C THR A 450 11.62 -32.30 11.93
N ARG A 451 12.11 -31.50 12.90
CA ARG A 451 11.29 -30.50 13.61
C ARG A 451 10.59 -29.54 12.65
N ASN A 452 11.31 -28.97 11.69
CA ASN A 452 10.72 -28.05 10.72
C ASN A 452 9.67 -28.73 9.83
N ARG A 453 9.94 -29.98 9.37
CA ARG A 453 8.97 -30.76 8.60
C ARG A 453 7.70 -31.05 9.40
N GLU A 454 7.84 -31.45 10.66
CA GLU A 454 6.70 -31.75 11.54
C GLU A 454 5.81 -30.52 11.74
N ILE A 455 6.39 -29.35 12.04
CA ILE A 455 5.61 -28.10 12.19
C ILE A 455 4.85 -27.77 10.91
N LEU A 456 5.50 -27.88 9.75
CA LEU A 456 4.86 -27.60 8.46
C LEU A 456 3.74 -28.59 8.14
N GLU A 457 3.98 -29.89 8.33
CA GLU A 457 3.01 -30.94 8.03
C GLU A 457 1.81 -30.90 8.97
N GLU A 458 2.03 -30.63 10.26
CA GLU A 458 0.95 -30.40 11.23
C GLU A 458 0.12 -29.16 10.85
N SER A 459 0.76 -28.07 10.44
CA SER A 459 0.09 -26.86 9.96
C SER A 459 -0.84 -27.13 8.78
N LEU A 460 -0.34 -27.85 7.77
CA LEU A 460 -1.11 -28.22 6.59
C LEU A 460 -2.22 -29.24 6.90
N LYS A 461 -1.96 -30.17 7.83
CA LYS A 461 -2.94 -31.13 8.29
C LYS A 461 -4.12 -30.45 8.98
N MET A 462 -3.88 -29.43 9.83
CA MET A 462 -4.97 -28.66 10.45
C MET A 462 -5.92 -28.05 9.42
N LEU A 463 -5.39 -27.52 8.31
CA LEU A 463 -6.19 -27.00 7.21
C LEU A 463 -6.99 -28.11 6.50
N GLY A 464 -6.36 -29.27 6.28
CA GLY A 464 -6.98 -30.43 5.66
C GLY A 464 -8.13 -31.03 6.49
N ASP A 465 -7.92 -31.19 7.80
CA ASP A 465 -8.92 -31.75 8.71
C ASP A 465 -10.18 -30.85 8.79
N GLU A 466 -10.00 -29.52 8.83
CA GLU A 466 -11.12 -28.58 8.80
C GLU A 466 -11.84 -28.59 7.45
N GLU A 467 -11.12 -28.63 6.33
CA GLU A 467 -11.73 -28.67 5.00
C GLU A 467 -12.51 -29.97 4.77
N SER A 468 -12.00 -31.12 5.24
CA SER A 468 -12.74 -32.38 5.18
C SER A 468 -14.07 -32.24 5.93
N THR A 469 -14.04 -31.62 7.11
CA THR A 469 -15.24 -31.35 7.90
C THR A 469 -16.19 -30.38 7.19
N ASP A 470 -15.68 -29.30 6.57
CA ASP A 470 -16.49 -28.36 5.77
C ASP A 470 -17.18 -29.07 4.60
N SER A 471 -16.45 -29.92 3.90
CA SER A 471 -16.93 -30.65 2.74
C SER A 471 -18.02 -31.66 3.12
N GLU A 472 -17.83 -32.39 4.22
CA GLU A 472 -18.85 -33.28 4.77
C GLU A 472 -20.13 -32.55 5.17
N LEU A 473 -20.01 -31.42 5.88
CA LEU A 473 -21.16 -30.62 6.31
C LEU A 473 -21.88 -29.98 5.12
N ARG A 474 -21.13 -29.51 4.13
CA ARG A 474 -21.68 -29.00 2.86
C ARG A 474 -22.44 -30.10 2.12
N SER A 475 -21.92 -31.33 2.07
CA SER A 475 -22.62 -32.45 1.46
C SER A 475 -23.92 -32.79 2.21
N LYS A 476 -23.91 -32.74 3.55
CA LYS A 476 -25.08 -33.08 4.39
C LYS A 476 -26.17 -32.01 4.35
N PHE A 477 -25.80 -30.73 4.35
CA PHE A 477 -26.74 -29.61 4.50
C PHE A 477 -26.95 -28.78 3.23
N SER A 478 -26.18 -29.04 2.16
CA SER A 478 -26.30 -28.47 0.81
C SER A 478 -26.61 -26.96 0.83
N GLN A 479 -27.82 -26.55 0.43
CA GLN A 479 -28.22 -25.15 0.34
C GLN A 479 -28.22 -24.39 1.68
N ARG A 480 -28.30 -25.12 2.81
CA ARG A 480 -28.29 -24.52 4.15
C ARG A 480 -26.87 -24.32 4.72
N TRP A 481 -25.82 -24.74 3.99
CA TRP A 481 -24.41 -24.53 4.34
C TRP A 481 -23.76 -23.55 3.36
N ASN A 482 -24.09 -22.27 3.51
CA ASN A 482 -23.84 -21.20 2.53
C ASN A 482 -22.55 -20.38 2.78
N ARG A 483 -21.57 -20.94 3.48
CA ARG A 483 -20.26 -20.29 3.70
C ARG A 483 -19.28 -20.56 2.55
N THR A 484 -18.27 -19.71 2.39
CA THR A 484 -17.17 -19.92 1.42
C THR A 484 -16.51 -21.29 1.65
N PRO A 485 -16.28 -22.10 0.60
CA PRO A 485 -15.57 -23.37 0.72
C PRO A 485 -14.20 -23.19 1.37
N SER A 486 -13.89 -24.01 2.37
CA SER A 486 -12.58 -23.97 3.03
C SER A 486 -11.42 -24.16 2.04
N GLY A 487 -11.63 -24.99 1.00
CA GLY A 487 -10.66 -25.16 -0.08
C GLY A 487 -10.28 -23.88 -0.82
N ASP A 488 -11.24 -22.98 -1.08
CA ASP A 488 -10.97 -21.69 -1.72
C ASP A 488 -10.29 -20.71 -0.75
N LEU A 489 -10.73 -20.70 0.51
CA LEU A 489 -10.19 -19.83 1.55
C LEU A 489 -8.71 -20.15 1.87
N TYR A 490 -8.34 -21.43 1.85
CA TYR A 490 -7.00 -21.90 2.22
C TYR A 490 -5.99 -21.90 1.07
N LYS A 491 -6.39 -21.57 -0.17
CA LYS A 491 -5.48 -21.49 -1.33
C LYS A 491 -4.20 -20.68 -1.05
N PRO A 492 -4.25 -19.47 -0.46
CA PRO A 492 -3.03 -18.69 -0.19
C PRO A 492 -2.11 -19.38 0.82
N LEU A 493 -2.65 -19.94 1.90
CA LEU A 493 -1.88 -20.64 2.93
C LEU A 493 -1.24 -21.93 2.37
N ARG A 494 -1.92 -22.62 1.46
CA ARG A 494 -1.35 -23.79 0.77
C ARG A 494 -0.23 -23.43 -0.18
N ALA A 495 -0.33 -22.30 -0.87
CA ALA A 495 0.76 -21.79 -1.69
C ALA A 495 1.99 -21.45 -0.83
N GLU A 496 1.79 -20.76 0.29
CA GLU A 496 2.85 -20.47 1.27
C GLU A 496 3.49 -21.77 1.82
N GLY A 497 2.67 -22.76 2.19
CA GLY A 497 3.16 -24.07 2.63
C GLY A 497 3.92 -24.85 1.55
N GLY A 498 3.49 -24.76 0.28
CA GLY A 498 4.20 -25.33 -0.86
C GLY A 498 5.58 -24.69 -1.06
N ASN A 499 5.69 -23.38 -0.87
CA ASN A 499 6.96 -22.67 -0.92
C ASN A 499 7.90 -23.14 0.20
N PHE A 500 7.43 -23.28 1.44
CA PHE A 500 8.24 -23.82 2.53
C PHE A 500 8.71 -25.25 2.27
N ARG A 501 7.86 -26.09 1.64
CA ARG A 501 8.27 -27.44 1.25
C ARG A 501 9.41 -27.42 0.23
N SER A 502 9.32 -26.55 -0.79
CA SER A 502 10.40 -26.37 -1.77
C SER A 502 11.70 -25.86 -1.12
N VAL A 503 11.62 -24.96 -0.14
CA VAL A 503 12.77 -24.47 0.62
C VAL A 503 13.42 -25.60 1.42
N LEU A 504 12.63 -26.43 2.10
CA LEU A 504 13.13 -27.60 2.82
C LEU A 504 13.78 -28.63 1.88
N ASP A 505 13.22 -28.86 0.70
CA ASP A 505 13.80 -29.79 -0.29
C ASP A 505 15.16 -29.30 -0.81
N LYS A 506 15.33 -27.98 -1.00
CA LYS A 506 16.64 -27.39 -1.32
C LYS A 506 17.62 -27.51 -0.17
N ALA A 507 17.18 -27.32 1.07
CA ALA A 507 18.02 -27.48 2.25
C ALA A 507 18.53 -28.93 2.39
N VAL A 508 17.68 -29.93 2.11
CA VAL A 508 18.08 -31.35 2.09
C VAL A 508 19.19 -31.61 1.07
N GLN A 509 19.11 -31.00 -0.13
CA GLN A 509 20.18 -31.13 -1.14
C GLN A 509 21.49 -30.49 -0.65
N ALA A 510 21.42 -29.33 0.00
CA ALA A 510 22.59 -28.67 0.58
C ALA A 510 23.24 -29.51 1.70
N ASP A 511 22.43 -30.07 2.60
CA ASP A 511 22.90 -30.96 3.68
C ASP A 511 23.60 -32.20 3.13
N GLN A 512 23.10 -32.75 2.01
CA GLN A 512 23.71 -33.89 1.33
C GLN A 512 25.10 -33.54 0.79
N VAL A 513 25.25 -32.38 0.14
CA VAL A 513 26.56 -31.91 -0.37
C VAL A 513 27.58 -31.78 0.77
N VAL A 514 27.17 -31.22 1.91
CA VAL A 514 28.05 -31.09 3.09
C VAL A 514 28.42 -32.47 3.65
N ARG A 515 27.46 -33.40 3.71
CA ARG A 515 27.70 -34.77 4.19
C ARG A 515 28.64 -35.57 3.27
N GLU A 516 28.48 -35.45 1.96
CA GLU A 516 29.37 -36.08 0.98
C GLU A 516 30.81 -35.55 1.10
N ARG A 517 30.95 -34.23 1.28
CA ARG A 517 32.26 -33.61 1.52
C ARG A 517 32.89 -34.09 2.84
N TYR A 518 32.11 -34.18 3.91
CA TYR A 518 32.59 -34.77 5.17
C TYR A 518 33.08 -36.19 4.99
N ASN A 519 32.30 -37.07 4.36
CA ASN A 519 32.67 -38.47 4.12
C ASN A 519 33.97 -38.61 3.32
N THR A 520 34.26 -37.66 2.43
CA THR A 520 35.48 -37.66 1.60
C THR A 520 36.73 -37.28 2.40
N HIS A 521 36.60 -36.45 3.44
CA HIS A 521 37.73 -35.89 4.17
C HIS A 521 37.86 -36.37 5.63
N CYS A 522 36.88 -37.11 6.16
CA CYS A 522 36.79 -37.45 7.59
C CYS A 522 38.02 -38.20 8.12
N GLU A 523 38.59 -39.14 7.35
CA GLU A 523 39.77 -39.92 7.77
C GLU A 523 41.01 -39.03 7.96
N MET A 524 41.25 -38.10 7.04
CA MET A 524 42.39 -37.19 7.13
C MET A 524 42.19 -36.12 8.21
N ILE A 525 40.95 -35.67 8.43
CA ILE A 525 40.61 -34.79 9.56
C ILE A 525 40.82 -35.53 10.88
N ALA A 526 40.42 -36.80 10.97
CA ALA A 526 40.64 -37.63 12.16
C ALA A 526 42.14 -37.77 12.45
N LEU A 527 42.95 -37.91 11.41
CA LEU A 527 44.41 -37.95 11.53
C LEU A 527 44.98 -36.63 12.07
N LEU A 528 44.51 -35.47 11.59
CA LEU A 528 44.89 -34.15 12.12
C LEU A 528 44.50 -33.93 13.58
N CYS A 529 43.48 -34.63 14.08
CA CYS A 529 43.04 -34.55 15.48
C CYS A 529 43.89 -35.39 16.43
N LYS A 530 44.82 -36.21 15.93
CA LYS A 530 45.66 -37.09 16.76
C LYS A 530 46.74 -36.30 17.53
N PRO A 531 47.23 -36.82 18.66
CA PRO A 531 48.40 -36.27 19.33
C PRO A 531 49.60 -36.18 18.38
N GLU A 532 50.45 -35.18 18.56
CA GLU A 532 51.57 -34.88 17.65
C GLU A 532 52.49 -36.08 17.40
N ALA A 533 52.70 -36.94 18.41
CA ALA A 533 53.48 -38.18 18.27
C ALA A 533 52.85 -39.20 17.31
N GLU A 534 51.52 -39.39 17.38
CA GLU A 534 50.78 -40.29 16.48
C GLU A 534 50.67 -39.70 15.07
N LEU A 535 50.47 -38.38 14.97
CA LEU A 535 50.48 -37.68 13.68
C LEU A 535 51.84 -37.78 13.00
N THR A 536 52.94 -37.67 13.75
CA THR A 536 54.32 -37.81 13.22
C THR A 536 54.53 -39.21 12.66
N ALA A 537 54.12 -40.23 13.41
CA ALA A 537 54.28 -41.63 13.02
C ALA A 537 53.49 -42.02 11.75
N ALA A 538 52.40 -41.29 11.45
CA ALA A 538 51.56 -41.54 10.29
C ALA A 538 52.06 -40.87 9.00
N ILE A 539 52.99 -39.91 9.09
CA ILE A 539 53.56 -39.23 7.93
C ILE A 539 54.84 -39.97 7.51
N PRO A 540 54.95 -40.50 6.27
CA PRO A 540 56.15 -41.17 5.79
C PRO A 540 57.40 -40.30 5.95
N SER A 541 58.51 -40.84 6.45
CA SER A 541 59.78 -40.11 6.47
C SER A 541 60.41 -40.07 5.08
N ALA A 542 61.13 -38.99 4.79
CA ALA A 542 61.85 -38.83 3.53
C ALA A 542 63.28 -38.31 3.79
N ASN A 543 64.21 -38.59 2.89
CA ASN A 543 65.58 -38.11 3.04
C ASN A 543 65.65 -36.57 3.00
N PRO A 544 66.36 -35.91 3.95
CA PRO A 544 66.44 -34.46 4.03
C PRO A 544 67.11 -33.84 2.80
N VAL A 545 66.49 -32.81 2.21
CA VAL A 545 67.04 -32.06 1.08
C VAL A 545 67.92 -30.91 1.59
N LYS A 546 69.07 -31.27 2.17
CA LYS A 546 70.01 -30.30 2.81
C LYS A 546 70.51 -29.20 1.86
N THR A 547 70.52 -29.45 0.55
CA THR A 547 70.88 -28.47 -0.50
C THR A 547 69.91 -27.30 -0.63
N LEU A 548 68.67 -27.43 -0.13
CA LEU A 548 67.66 -26.37 -0.18
C LEU A 548 67.62 -25.51 1.10
N GLN A 549 68.29 -25.94 2.19
CA GLN A 549 68.37 -25.15 3.42
C GLN A 549 69.19 -23.88 3.18
N GLY A 550 68.52 -22.71 3.21
CA GLY A 550 69.15 -21.40 2.96
C GLY A 550 69.17 -20.97 1.48
N SER A 551 68.48 -21.68 0.59
CA SER A 551 68.32 -21.29 -0.82
C SER A 551 67.54 -19.98 -0.97
N GLU A 552 67.97 -19.12 -1.91
CA GLU A 552 67.28 -17.88 -2.27
C GLU A 552 65.83 -18.13 -2.70
N VAL A 553 65.58 -19.21 -3.44
CA VAL A 553 64.23 -19.61 -3.88
C VAL A 553 63.31 -19.87 -2.69
N VAL A 554 63.81 -20.49 -1.62
CA VAL A 554 63.02 -20.75 -0.39
C VAL A 554 62.68 -19.45 0.33
N SER A 555 63.62 -18.50 0.39
CA SER A 555 63.39 -17.18 1.01
C SER A 555 62.33 -16.38 0.24
N VAL A 556 62.43 -16.35 -1.09
CA VAL A 556 61.47 -15.68 -1.97
C VAL A 556 60.07 -16.28 -1.81
N LEU A 557 59.95 -17.61 -1.81
CA LEU A 557 58.67 -18.30 -1.70
C LEU A 557 58.02 -18.07 -0.33
N ARG A 558 58.80 -18.06 0.77
CA ARG A 558 58.31 -17.70 2.11
C ARG A 558 57.78 -16.26 2.16
N SER A 559 58.48 -15.32 1.55
CA SER A 559 58.03 -13.92 1.47
C SER A 559 56.72 -13.78 0.69
N GLN A 560 56.58 -14.48 -0.43
CA GLN A 560 55.36 -14.46 -1.25
C GLN A 560 54.16 -15.07 -0.51
N LEU A 561 54.36 -16.16 0.23
CA LEU A 561 53.30 -16.77 1.06
C LEU A 561 52.86 -15.86 2.20
N ALA A 562 53.80 -15.16 2.85
CA ALA A 562 53.46 -14.17 3.88
C ALA A 562 52.62 -13.01 3.31
N GLN A 563 52.93 -12.56 2.08
CA GLN A 563 52.12 -11.56 1.39
C GLN A 563 50.71 -12.06 1.04
N LEU A 564 50.56 -13.33 0.64
CA LEU A 564 49.25 -13.93 0.39
C LEU A 564 48.40 -14.03 1.67
N GLU A 565 49.01 -14.37 2.81
CA GLU A 565 48.29 -14.41 4.09
C GLU A 565 47.83 -13.01 4.54
N GLU A 566 48.64 -11.97 4.31
CA GLU A 566 48.22 -10.59 4.60
C GLU A 566 47.02 -10.18 3.73
N VAL A 567 47.00 -10.56 2.45
CA VAL A 567 45.86 -10.32 1.55
C VAL A 567 44.59 -11.02 2.06
N LYS A 568 44.68 -12.26 2.56
CA LYS A 568 43.53 -12.97 3.13
C LYS A 568 43.03 -12.29 4.41
N LYS A 569 43.95 -11.89 5.29
CA LYS A 569 43.63 -11.18 6.53
C LYS A 569 42.97 -9.83 6.27
N GLU A 570 43.43 -9.09 5.25
CA GLU A 570 42.81 -7.83 4.83
C GLU A 570 41.35 -8.04 4.42
N ARG A 571 41.04 -9.16 3.73
CA ARG A 571 39.66 -9.49 3.33
C ARG A 571 38.73 -9.74 4.50
N GLU A 572 39.20 -10.33 5.59
CA GLU A 572 38.39 -10.50 6.80
C GLU A 572 37.96 -9.15 7.38
N GLY A 573 38.89 -8.18 7.44
CA GLY A 573 38.59 -6.80 7.84
C GLY A 573 37.63 -6.10 6.88
N LEU A 574 37.87 -6.23 5.57
CA LEU A 574 37.01 -5.68 4.51
C LEU A 574 35.59 -6.25 4.56
N GLU A 575 35.42 -7.55 4.80
CA GLU A 575 34.10 -8.18 4.95
C GLU A 575 33.34 -7.59 6.14
N ALA A 576 34.01 -7.39 7.28
CA ALA A 576 33.41 -6.79 8.46
C ALA A 576 33.00 -5.33 8.22
N GLU A 577 33.86 -4.54 7.56
CA GLU A 577 33.57 -3.15 7.19
C GLU A 577 32.35 -3.05 6.27
N ILE A 578 32.30 -3.86 5.19
CA ILE A 578 31.19 -3.87 4.21
C ILE A 578 29.86 -4.21 4.89
N LYS A 579 29.85 -5.23 5.76
CA LYS A 579 28.65 -5.64 6.50
C LYS A 579 28.20 -4.61 7.53
N GLY A 580 29.13 -3.81 8.06
CA GLY A 580 28.86 -2.77 9.06
C GLY A 580 28.27 -1.47 8.51
N VAL A 581 28.28 -1.26 7.19
CA VAL A 581 27.75 -0.02 6.58
C VAL A 581 26.23 0.09 6.78
N ALA A 582 25.79 1.15 7.46
CA ALA A 582 24.40 1.49 7.66
C ALA A 582 24.10 2.91 7.17
N PHE A 583 23.02 3.06 6.41
CA PHE A 583 22.52 4.35 5.94
C PHE A 583 21.00 4.27 5.79
N ASP A 584 20.28 5.25 6.32
CA ASP A 584 18.83 5.36 6.23
C ASP A 584 18.43 6.31 5.09
N MET A 585 17.79 5.75 4.06
CA MET A 585 17.34 6.48 2.87
C MET A 585 15.99 7.19 3.07
N SER A 586 15.32 7.02 4.21
CA SER A 586 13.96 7.53 4.44
C SER A 586 13.86 9.04 4.20
N SER A 587 14.82 9.81 4.69
CA SER A 587 14.88 11.27 4.53
C SER A 587 15.07 11.71 3.07
N SER A 588 15.92 11.03 2.31
CA SER A 588 16.15 11.30 0.89
C SER A 588 14.90 11.02 0.06
N PHE A 589 14.23 9.90 0.32
CA PHE A 589 13.00 9.54 -0.39
C PHE A 589 11.83 10.47 -0.04
N LEU A 590 11.70 10.89 1.22
CA LEU A 590 10.71 11.89 1.63
C LEU A 590 10.97 13.24 0.94
N THR A 591 12.23 13.65 0.84
CA THR A 591 12.62 14.91 0.18
C THR A 591 12.29 14.87 -1.31
N ALA A 592 12.63 13.79 -2.00
CA ALA A 592 12.31 13.60 -3.42
C ALA A 592 10.79 13.61 -3.66
N LEU A 593 10.02 12.91 -2.83
CA LEU A 593 8.57 12.89 -2.93
C LEU A 593 7.95 14.29 -2.74
N ALA A 594 8.49 15.09 -1.82
CA ALA A 594 8.01 16.44 -1.55
C ALA A 594 8.36 17.45 -2.65
N GLN A 595 9.53 17.32 -3.30
CA GLN A 595 10.00 18.24 -4.33
C GLN A 595 9.47 17.89 -5.72
N ASP A 596 9.52 16.60 -6.09
CA ASP A 596 9.28 16.14 -7.46
C ASP A 596 7.89 15.50 -7.63
N GLY A 597 7.18 15.23 -6.54
CA GLY A 597 5.86 14.56 -6.55
C GLY A 597 5.91 13.06 -6.84
N ALA A 598 7.10 12.52 -7.12
CA ALA A 598 7.36 11.11 -7.36
C ALA A 598 8.77 10.73 -6.88
N ILE A 599 8.99 9.44 -6.61
CA ILE A 599 10.30 8.93 -6.19
C ILE A 599 10.93 8.14 -7.34
N ASN A 600 12.07 8.60 -7.84
CA ASN A 600 12.93 7.80 -8.70
C ASN A 600 13.87 6.96 -7.82
N GLU A 601 13.33 5.84 -7.31
CA GLU A 601 14.04 4.94 -6.39
C GLU A 601 15.38 4.50 -6.97
N GLU A 602 15.41 4.05 -8.22
CA GLU A 602 16.59 3.45 -8.82
C GLU A 602 17.77 4.42 -8.88
N ALA A 603 17.54 5.65 -9.38
CA ALA A 603 18.60 6.65 -9.48
C ALA A 603 19.15 7.04 -8.10
N LEU A 604 18.26 7.25 -7.12
CA LEU A 604 18.64 7.64 -5.76
C LEU A 604 19.38 6.51 -5.04
N SER A 605 18.84 5.29 -5.11
CA SER A 605 19.43 4.09 -4.52
C SER A 605 20.80 3.80 -5.11
N MET A 606 20.94 3.80 -6.43
CA MET A 606 22.22 3.52 -7.09
C MET A 606 23.27 4.57 -6.75
N SER A 607 22.91 5.86 -6.76
CA SER A 607 23.83 6.93 -6.35
C SER A 607 24.30 6.77 -4.91
N GLN A 608 23.40 6.42 -3.97
CA GLN A 608 23.76 6.22 -2.57
C GLN A 608 24.60 4.96 -2.37
N LEU A 609 24.28 3.88 -3.08
CA LEU A 609 25.05 2.63 -3.04
C LEU A 609 26.46 2.83 -3.58
N ASP A 610 26.63 3.58 -4.67
CA ASP A 610 27.94 3.91 -5.21
C ASP A 610 28.74 4.79 -4.24
N GLN A 611 28.09 5.75 -3.57
CA GLN A 611 28.75 6.57 -2.55
C GLN A 611 29.18 5.74 -1.34
N SER A 612 28.35 4.79 -0.90
CA SER A 612 28.58 3.99 0.31
C SER A 612 29.52 2.79 0.05
N TYR A 613 29.43 2.17 -1.12
CA TYR A 613 30.10 0.91 -1.47
C TYR A 613 31.16 1.04 -2.58
N GLY A 614 31.26 2.18 -3.28
CA GLY A 614 32.18 2.36 -4.39
C GLY A 614 33.65 2.16 -4.01
N ASN A 615 34.09 2.72 -2.88
CA ASN A 615 35.45 2.52 -2.37
C ASN A 615 35.72 1.04 -2.03
N TYR A 616 34.78 0.39 -1.34
CA TYR A 616 34.89 -1.04 -1.02
C TYR A 616 34.99 -1.89 -2.29
N SER A 617 34.20 -1.60 -3.33
CA SER A 617 34.30 -2.28 -4.61
C SER A 617 35.69 -2.15 -5.23
N GLN A 618 36.32 -0.98 -5.16
CA GLN A 618 37.69 -0.78 -5.65
C GLN A 618 38.72 -1.56 -4.83
N ARG A 619 38.62 -1.54 -3.50
CA ARG A 619 39.51 -2.30 -2.60
C ARG A 619 39.39 -3.81 -2.82
N VAL A 620 38.16 -4.33 -2.98
CA VAL A 620 37.94 -5.75 -3.34
C VAL A 620 38.63 -6.08 -4.65
N GLN A 621 38.44 -5.27 -5.70
CA GLN A 621 39.09 -5.50 -7.00
C GLN A 621 40.62 -5.41 -6.95
N ALA A 622 41.17 -4.53 -6.11
CA ALA A 622 42.61 -4.45 -5.88
C ALA A 622 43.15 -5.70 -5.17
N SER A 623 42.43 -6.19 -4.15
CA SER A 623 42.76 -7.43 -3.44
C SER A 623 42.74 -8.66 -4.37
N LEU A 624 41.79 -8.73 -5.31
CA LEU A 624 41.72 -9.80 -6.31
C LEU A 624 42.93 -9.77 -7.25
N ARG A 625 43.26 -8.59 -7.79
CA ARG A 625 44.43 -8.42 -8.68
C ARG A 625 45.75 -8.74 -7.97
N SER A 626 45.89 -8.30 -6.72
CA SER A 626 47.06 -8.61 -5.89
C SER A 626 47.22 -10.11 -5.70
N GLN A 627 46.13 -10.83 -5.40
CA GLN A 627 46.15 -12.30 -5.30
C GLN A 627 46.56 -12.96 -6.62
N GLU A 628 46.00 -12.53 -7.76
CA GLU A 628 46.29 -13.13 -9.07
C GLU A 628 47.79 -12.99 -9.42
N GLU A 629 48.36 -11.80 -9.21
CA GLU A 629 49.78 -11.56 -9.42
C GLU A 629 50.66 -12.38 -8.45
N LEU A 630 50.29 -12.44 -7.17
CA LEU A 630 51.02 -13.23 -6.17
C LEU A 630 50.95 -14.72 -6.45
N LEU A 631 49.79 -15.26 -6.83
CA LEU A 631 49.65 -16.68 -7.20
C LEU A 631 50.51 -17.03 -8.42
N GLY A 632 50.56 -16.15 -9.43
CA GLY A 632 51.45 -16.33 -10.58
C GLY A 632 52.93 -16.39 -10.18
N LYS A 633 53.37 -15.48 -9.30
CA LYS A 633 54.74 -15.47 -8.75
C LYS A 633 55.05 -16.71 -7.92
N VAL A 634 54.10 -17.15 -7.08
CA VAL A 634 54.23 -18.37 -6.26
C VAL A 634 54.34 -19.60 -7.16
N GLN A 635 53.52 -19.71 -8.21
CA GLN A 635 53.59 -20.83 -9.14
C GLN A 635 54.92 -20.89 -9.88
N ALA A 636 55.44 -19.76 -10.39
CA ALA A 636 56.74 -19.70 -11.05
C ALA A 636 57.88 -20.08 -10.09
N SER A 637 57.89 -19.50 -8.89
CA SER A 637 58.90 -19.78 -7.86
C SER A 637 58.83 -21.24 -7.38
N HIS A 638 57.62 -21.80 -7.30
CA HIS A 638 57.40 -23.21 -6.95
C HIS A 638 57.91 -24.16 -8.04
N GLN A 639 57.77 -23.82 -9.32
CA GLN A 639 58.35 -24.64 -10.40
C GLN A 639 59.88 -24.70 -10.32
N GLU A 640 60.53 -23.60 -9.96
CA GLU A 640 61.98 -23.58 -9.71
C GLU A 640 62.36 -24.38 -8.48
N PHE A 641 61.62 -24.23 -7.38
CA PHE A 641 61.78 -25.03 -6.16
C PHE A 641 61.64 -26.53 -6.45
N SER A 642 60.63 -26.93 -7.21
CA SER A 642 60.36 -28.33 -7.54
C SER A 642 61.41 -28.94 -8.46
N LYS A 643 62.07 -28.15 -9.34
CA LYS A 643 63.23 -28.64 -10.12
C LYS A 643 64.44 -28.94 -9.25
N LEU A 644 64.63 -28.18 -8.18
CA LEU A 644 65.74 -28.35 -7.23
C LEU A 644 65.49 -29.50 -6.24
N LYS A 645 64.22 -29.84 -5.99
CA LYS A 645 63.81 -30.98 -5.18
C LYS A 645 63.94 -32.27 -6.00
N GLN A 646 64.90 -33.13 -5.67
CA GLN A 646 65.04 -34.44 -6.34
C GLN A 646 63.82 -35.33 -6.03
N SER A 647 63.18 -35.88 -7.05
CA SER A 647 62.03 -36.79 -6.89
C SER A 647 62.50 -38.22 -6.58
N ASN A 648 62.12 -38.75 -5.42
CA ASN A 648 62.19 -40.18 -5.10
C ASN A 648 60.81 -40.66 -4.60
N SER A 649 60.57 -41.97 -4.58
CA SER A 649 59.24 -42.53 -4.22
C SER A 649 58.81 -42.09 -2.81
N GLU A 650 59.72 -42.15 -1.84
CA GLU A 650 59.45 -41.80 -0.44
C GLU A 650 59.07 -40.33 -0.24
N ALA A 651 59.74 -39.40 -0.94
CA ALA A 651 59.43 -37.97 -0.89
C ALA A 651 58.10 -37.65 -1.59
N ASN A 652 57.72 -38.41 -2.63
CA ASN A 652 56.42 -38.26 -3.28
C ASN A 652 55.29 -38.74 -2.37
N ASP A 653 55.46 -39.88 -1.69
CA ASP A 653 54.47 -40.43 -0.75
C ASP A 653 54.27 -39.47 0.45
N ARG A 654 55.37 -38.94 0.99
CA ARG A 654 55.33 -37.92 2.05
C ARG A 654 54.64 -36.64 1.58
N GLU A 655 54.96 -36.15 0.39
CA GLU A 655 54.33 -34.96 -0.19
C GLU A 655 52.82 -35.15 -0.41
N GLU A 656 52.39 -36.32 -0.87
CA GLU A 656 50.98 -36.63 -1.07
C GLU A 656 50.20 -36.61 0.25
N VAL A 657 50.77 -37.19 1.32
CA VAL A 657 50.17 -37.16 2.66
C VAL A 657 50.07 -35.71 3.17
N LEU A 658 51.12 -34.90 3.03
CA LEU A 658 51.10 -33.49 3.45
C LEU A 658 50.06 -32.66 2.68
N LYS A 659 49.90 -32.89 1.36
CA LYS A 659 48.83 -32.26 0.56
C LYS A 659 47.44 -32.65 1.07
N LYS A 660 47.22 -33.94 1.36
CA LYS A 660 45.95 -34.44 1.90
C LYS A 660 45.64 -33.85 3.28
N LEU A 661 46.64 -33.71 4.15
CA LEU A 661 46.49 -33.06 5.46
C LEU A 661 46.16 -31.56 5.32
N ALA A 662 46.85 -30.84 4.44
CA ALA A 662 46.55 -29.42 4.20
C ALA A 662 45.12 -29.23 3.67
N SER A 663 44.71 -30.05 2.69
CA SER A 663 43.34 -30.05 2.15
C SER A 663 42.31 -30.44 3.20
N ALA A 664 42.61 -31.39 4.10
CA ALA A 664 41.69 -31.81 5.14
C ALA A 664 41.39 -30.69 6.15
N HIS A 665 42.38 -29.86 6.50
CA HIS A 665 42.14 -28.67 7.30
C HIS A 665 41.21 -27.67 6.60
N ASP A 666 41.46 -27.40 5.32
CA ASP A 666 40.67 -26.41 4.58
C ASP A 666 39.22 -26.91 4.44
N SER A 667 39.03 -28.20 4.18
CA SER A 667 37.72 -28.86 4.21
C SER A 667 37.08 -28.82 5.60
N TYR A 668 37.84 -28.98 6.70
CA TYR A 668 37.31 -28.88 8.07
C TYR A 668 36.69 -27.51 8.34
N VAL A 669 37.41 -26.42 7.99
CA VAL A 669 36.95 -25.04 8.18
C VAL A 669 35.67 -24.80 7.38
N GLU A 670 35.65 -25.23 6.12
CA GLU A 670 34.50 -25.05 5.23
C GLU A 670 33.27 -25.87 5.69
N ILE A 671 33.46 -27.14 6.04
CA ILE A 671 32.39 -28.01 6.57
C ILE A 671 31.82 -27.40 7.86
N THR A 672 32.69 -26.97 8.79
CA THR A 672 32.26 -26.35 10.06
C THR A 672 31.46 -25.07 9.82
N SER A 673 31.90 -24.23 8.89
CA SER A 673 31.18 -23.01 8.50
C SER A 673 29.80 -23.35 7.92
N ASN A 674 29.75 -24.25 6.94
CA ASN A 674 28.50 -24.64 6.28
C ASN A 674 27.51 -25.30 7.24
N LEU A 675 27.98 -26.14 8.16
CA LEU A 675 27.13 -26.76 9.18
C LEU A 675 26.57 -25.72 10.15
N ARG A 676 27.36 -24.76 10.61
CA ARG A 676 26.88 -23.67 11.47
C ARG A 676 25.86 -22.79 10.75
N GLU A 677 26.08 -22.51 9.47
CA GLU A 677 25.12 -21.78 8.63
C GLU A 677 23.81 -22.57 8.46
N GLY A 678 23.90 -23.88 8.20
CA GLY A 678 22.74 -24.78 8.14
C GLY A 678 21.96 -24.84 9.46
N THR A 679 22.66 -24.97 10.59
CA THR A 679 22.04 -24.92 11.93
C THR A 679 21.31 -23.61 12.16
N LYS A 680 21.92 -22.47 11.80
CA LYS A 680 21.27 -21.16 11.90
C LYS A 680 20.03 -21.09 11.01
N PHE A 681 20.16 -21.49 9.75
CA PHE A 681 19.05 -21.53 8.79
C PHE A 681 17.84 -22.31 9.32
N TYR A 682 18.04 -23.52 9.86
CA TYR A 682 16.93 -24.31 10.38
C TYR A 682 16.30 -23.72 11.63
N ASN A 683 17.06 -23.02 12.48
CA ASN A 683 16.52 -22.32 13.64
C ASN A 683 15.68 -21.10 13.22
N ASP A 684 16.19 -20.29 12.31
CA ASP A 684 15.48 -19.14 11.75
C ASP A 684 14.19 -19.60 11.03
N LEU A 685 14.27 -20.70 10.27
CA LEU A 685 13.11 -21.30 9.61
C LEU A 685 12.07 -21.82 10.60
N THR A 686 12.49 -22.34 11.75
CA THR A 686 11.55 -22.79 12.80
C THR A 686 10.71 -21.61 13.31
N GLU A 687 11.32 -20.45 13.55
CA GLU A 687 10.55 -19.27 13.98
C GLU A 687 9.53 -18.83 12.93
N ILE A 688 9.88 -18.92 11.65
CA ILE A 688 8.98 -18.61 10.53
C ILE A 688 7.84 -19.62 10.46
N LEU A 689 8.13 -20.92 10.58
CA LEU A 689 7.13 -21.99 10.52
C LEU A 689 6.20 -21.96 11.74
N LEU A 690 6.66 -21.59 12.93
CA LEU A 690 5.79 -21.40 14.09
C LEU A 690 4.80 -20.24 13.87
N LYS A 691 5.24 -19.13 13.25
CA LYS A 691 4.32 -18.05 12.85
C LYS A 691 3.30 -18.53 11.82
N PHE A 692 3.72 -19.33 10.85
CA PHE A 692 2.83 -19.95 9.87
C PHE A 692 1.82 -20.92 10.51
N GLN A 693 2.27 -21.73 11.46
CA GLN A 693 1.43 -22.65 12.24
C GLN A 693 0.35 -21.88 13.01
N ASN A 694 0.73 -20.77 13.67
CA ASN A 694 -0.22 -19.92 14.37
C ASN A 694 -1.27 -19.34 13.41
N LYS A 695 -0.86 -18.82 12.24
CA LYS A 695 -1.82 -18.35 11.20
C LYS A 695 -2.81 -19.45 10.79
N CYS A 696 -2.31 -20.68 10.58
CA CYS A 696 -3.16 -21.83 10.23
C CYS A 696 -4.11 -22.21 11.38
N SER A 697 -3.63 -22.19 12.62
CA SER A 697 -4.43 -22.48 13.80
C SER A 697 -5.54 -21.44 13.99
N ASP A 698 -5.22 -20.15 13.90
CA ASP A 698 -6.17 -19.06 14.11
C ASP A 698 -7.31 -19.08 13.10
N ILE A 699 -7.00 -19.29 11.81
CA ILE A 699 -8.04 -19.37 10.77
C ILE A 699 -8.91 -20.61 10.95
N VAL A 700 -8.34 -21.76 11.29
CA VAL A 700 -9.08 -23.00 11.55
C VAL A 700 -9.96 -22.85 12.80
N PHE A 701 -9.46 -22.18 13.83
CA PHE A 701 -10.22 -21.89 15.04
C PHE A 701 -11.43 -21.01 14.72
N ALA A 702 -11.24 -19.90 14.00
CA ALA A 702 -12.34 -19.03 13.56
C ALA A 702 -13.39 -19.79 12.74
N ARG A 703 -12.94 -20.70 11.87
CA ARG A 703 -13.81 -21.55 11.05
C ARG A 703 -14.56 -22.61 11.85
N LYS A 704 -13.96 -23.16 12.91
CA LYS A 704 -14.65 -24.04 13.86
C LYS A 704 -15.71 -23.28 14.64
N THR A 705 -15.43 -22.05 15.08
CA THR A 705 -16.43 -21.20 15.76
C THR A 705 -17.61 -20.89 14.83
N GLU A 706 -17.35 -20.45 13.60
CA GLU A 706 -18.40 -20.20 12.59
C GLU A 706 -19.22 -21.46 12.30
N ARG A 707 -18.56 -22.62 12.19
CA ARG A 707 -19.23 -23.92 12.00
C ARG A 707 -20.19 -24.21 13.16
N ASP A 708 -19.76 -24.02 14.40
CA ASP A 708 -20.56 -24.34 15.59
C ASP A 708 -21.78 -23.42 15.70
N GLU A 709 -21.65 -22.14 15.33
CA GLU A 709 -22.77 -21.20 15.22
C GLU A 709 -23.76 -21.62 14.13
N LEU A 710 -23.28 -21.93 12.93
CA LEU A 710 -24.12 -22.39 11.82
C LEU A 710 -24.86 -23.68 12.16
N LEU A 711 -24.20 -24.64 12.81
CA LEU A 711 -24.83 -25.87 13.27
C LEU A 711 -25.90 -25.62 14.32
N LYS A 712 -25.69 -24.68 15.24
CA LYS A 712 -26.69 -24.28 16.24
C LYS A 712 -27.92 -23.66 15.59
N ASP A 713 -27.73 -22.78 14.61
CA ASP A 713 -28.83 -22.16 13.86
C ASP A 713 -29.58 -23.19 13.01
N LEU A 714 -28.87 -24.11 12.36
CA LEU A 714 -29.44 -25.25 11.65
C LEU A 714 -30.29 -26.11 12.57
N GLN A 715 -29.79 -26.48 13.75
CA GLN A 715 -30.54 -27.26 14.73
C GLN A 715 -31.80 -26.54 15.21
N GLN A 716 -31.73 -25.23 15.45
CA GLN A 716 -32.90 -24.43 15.81
C GLN A 716 -33.90 -24.32 14.67
N SER A 717 -33.45 -24.23 13.41
CA SER A 717 -34.32 -24.17 12.24
C SER A 717 -35.05 -25.50 11.99
N ILE A 718 -34.34 -26.62 12.13
CA ILE A 718 -34.90 -27.97 12.00
C ILE A 718 -35.90 -28.24 13.13
N ALA A 719 -35.61 -27.79 14.37
CA ALA A 719 -36.54 -27.92 15.49
C ALA A 719 -37.81 -27.06 15.35
N ARG A 720 -37.84 -26.10 14.41
CA ARG A 720 -38.99 -25.21 14.15
C ARG A 720 -39.79 -25.61 12.91
N GLU A 721 -39.36 -26.61 12.13
CA GLU A 721 -40.17 -27.16 11.03
C GLU A 721 -41.30 -28.05 11.62
N PRO A 722 -42.59 -27.80 11.29
CA PRO A 722 -43.69 -28.61 11.80
C PRO A 722 -43.66 -30.03 11.20
N SER A 723 -43.77 -31.06 12.06
CA SER A 723 -43.92 -32.46 11.63
C SER A 723 -45.11 -32.64 10.69
N ALA A 724 -44.94 -33.47 9.65
CA ALA A 724 -45.94 -33.76 8.62
C ALA A 724 -47.33 -34.12 9.18
N PRO A 725 -48.44 -33.82 8.46
CA PRO A 725 -49.80 -33.93 8.98
C PRO A 725 -50.20 -35.38 9.24
N SER A 726 -50.69 -35.66 10.44
CA SER A 726 -51.32 -36.92 10.82
C SER A 726 -52.64 -37.13 10.07
N PHE A 727 -52.82 -38.32 9.49
CA PHE A 727 -54.08 -38.74 8.88
C PHE A 727 -55.21 -38.79 9.95
N ASN A 728 -56.30 -38.04 9.71
CA ASN A 728 -57.50 -38.07 10.56
C ASN A 728 -58.34 -39.32 10.25
N VAL A 729 -58.67 -40.10 11.28
CA VAL A 729 -59.73 -41.11 11.23
C VAL A 729 -61.03 -40.48 11.76
N PRO A 730 -62.20 -40.63 11.10
CA PRO A 730 -63.43 -39.95 11.49
C PRO A 730 -64.06 -40.47 12.79
N ALA A 731 -64.62 -39.53 13.56
CA ALA A 731 -65.24 -39.75 14.87
C ALA A 731 -66.70 -40.25 14.77
N TYR A 732 -67.03 -41.30 15.54
CA TYR A 732 -68.40 -41.55 15.99
C TYR A 732 -68.41 -42.12 17.42
N GLN A 733 -69.29 -41.57 18.26
CA GLN A 733 -69.69 -41.93 19.64
C GLN A 733 -69.07 -41.16 20.83
N THR A 734 -69.58 -39.93 20.97
CA THR A 734 -70.26 -39.31 22.13
C THR A 734 -70.16 -39.89 23.56
N ASN A 735 -69.89 -38.95 24.49
CA ASN A 735 -70.54 -38.65 25.79
C ASN A 735 -69.89 -39.09 27.14
N PRO A 736 -70.21 -38.44 28.30
CA PRO A 736 -69.22 -37.61 29.02
C PRO A 736 -69.07 -37.86 30.55
N ALA A 737 -67.95 -37.34 31.09
CA ALA A 737 -67.66 -36.87 32.48
C ALA A 737 -67.46 -37.91 33.62
N PRO A 738 -66.78 -37.57 34.76
CA PRO A 738 -65.63 -36.66 34.99
C PRO A 738 -64.54 -37.19 35.99
N THR A 739 -63.52 -36.35 36.22
CA THR A 739 -62.56 -36.27 37.38
C THR A 739 -61.38 -37.25 37.56
N ALA A 740 -60.17 -36.64 37.54
CA ALA A 740 -58.95 -36.86 38.33
C ALA A 740 -58.21 -38.22 38.35
N ALA A 741 -56.97 -38.24 37.80
CA ALA A 741 -55.71 -38.59 38.48
C ALA A 741 -54.50 -38.65 37.50
N ASP A 742 -53.39 -38.03 37.94
CA ASP A 742 -51.95 -38.21 37.66
C ASP A 742 -51.37 -38.40 36.23
N PRO A 743 -50.28 -37.66 35.93
CA PRO A 743 -49.19 -38.15 35.09
C PRO A 743 -47.89 -38.33 35.91
N ASN A 744 -47.22 -39.48 35.76
CA ASN A 744 -45.82 -39.63 36.16
C ASN A 744 -44.97 -40.26 35.02
N PRO A 745 -43.64 -40.01 34.98
CA PRO A 745 -42.82 -39.93 33.77
C PRO A 745 -41.71 -41.00 33.67
N ALA A 746 -40.92 -40.95 32.57
CA ALA A 746 -39.51 -41.42 32.53
C ALA A 746 -38.76 -40.79 31.32
N PRO A 747 -37.42 -40.82 31.21
CA PRO A 747 -36.55 -39.75 31.74
C PRO A 747 -35.55 -39.16 30.72
N ARG A 748 -35.07 -37.94 30.99
CA ARG A 748 -33.94 -37.29 30.31
C ARG A 748 -32.64 -37.57 31.05
N THR A 749 -31.60 -37.99 30.35
CA THR A 749 -30.21 -38.05 30.85
C THR A 749 -29.51 -36.71 30.63
N VAL A 750 -28.82 -36.27 31.69
CA VAL A 750 -28.06 -35.01 31.81
C VAL A 750 -26.57 -35.35 31.70
N PHE A 751 -25.81 -34.60 30.90
CA PHE A 751 -24.35 -34.59 30.98
C PHE A 751 -23.89 -33.31 31.69
N VAL A 752 -23.16 -33.52 32.80
CA VAL A 752 -22.53 -32.50 33.64
C VAL A 752 -21.11 -32.25 33.15
N SER A 753 -20.74 -30.97 33.00
CA SER A 753 -19.37 -30.51 32.75
C SER A 753 -18.60 -30.37 34.08
N SER A 754 -17.54 -31.15 34.28
CA SER A 754 -16.60 -30.92 35.39
C SER A 754 -15.34 -30.19 34.91
N GLN A 755 -15.16 -28.96 35.40
CA GLN A 755 -13.87 -28.27 35.45
C GLN A 755 -12.98 -28.98 36.49
N SER A 756 -11.70 -29.21 36.17
CA SER A 756 -10.70 -29.63 37.15
C SER A 756 -9.50 -28.68 37.16
N SER A 757 -9.13 -28.30 38.38
CA SER A 757 -8.04 -27.44 38.80
C SER A 757 -6.71 -28.18 38.92
N MET A 758 -5.62 -27.42 38.86
CA MET A 758 -4.23 -27.82 39.13
C MET A 758 -4.04 -28.61 40.44
N GLY A 759 -3.13 -29.58 40.41
CA GLY A 759 -2.59 -30.30 41.57
C GLY A 759 -1.50 -31.28 41.12
N ARG A 760 -0.50 -31.50 41.97
CA ARG A 760 0.89 -31.86 41.65
C ARG A 760 1.24 -33.27 42.19
N TRP A 761 2.30 -33.87 41.62
CA TRP A 761 3.20 -34.94 42.12
C TRP A 761 2.94 -36.43 41.78
N GLU A 762 4.02 -37.01 41.23
CA GLU A 762 4.68 -38.30 41.53
C GLU A 762 4.12 -39.66 41.05
N ASP A 763 4.82 -40.18 40.03
CA ASP A 763 5.64 -41.40 40.02
C ASP A 763 5.02 -42.74 40.49
N ARG A 764 4.78 -43.67 39.55
CA ARG A 764 5.14 -45.12 39.65
C ARG A 764 4.77 -45.97 38.41
N ILE A 765 5.84 -46.50 37.83
CA ILE A 765 6.08 -47.77 37.10
C ILE A 765 4.98 -48.87 37.20
N ARG A 766 4.53 -49.40 36.04
CA ARG A 766 4.58 -50.86 35.63
C ARG A 766 3.79 -51.18 34.33
N GLY A 767 4.52 -51.61 33.29
CA GLY A 767 4.42 -52.94 32.64
C GLY A 767 3.19 -53.34 31.78
N PRO A 768 3.38 -53.97 30.58
CA PRO A 768 2.36 -54.22 29.54
C PRO A 768 1.76 -55.66 29.58
N PRO A 769 0.81 -56.03 28.70
CA PRO A 769 1.15 -56.77 27.46
C PRO A 769 0.20 -56.51 26.25
N ALA A 770 0.70 -56.41 25.00
CA ALA A 770 0.84 -57.45 23.95
C ALA A 770 -0.46 -57.90 23.23
N GLY A 771 -0.47 -57.85 21.89
CA GLY A 771 -1.34 -58.73 21.08
C GLY A 771 -1.82 -58.25 19.70
N ALA A 772 -0.97 -58.44 18.68
CA ALA A 772 -1.29 -59.14 17.43
C ALA A 772 -2.26 -58.53 16.36
N ARG A 773 -1.70 -58.19 15.18
CA ARG A 773 -1.88 -58.85 13.86
C ARG A 773 -1.93 -57.87 12.68
N THR A 774 -0.98 -58.05 11.75
CA THR A 774 -0.94 -57.49 10.39
C THR A 774 -1.69 -58.39 9.40
N PRO A 775 -2.21 -57.80 8.31
CA PRO A 775 -2.21 -58.45 6.98
C PRO A 775 -1.49 -57.60 5.89
N PRO A 776 -1.21 -58.18 4.70
CA PRO A 776 -0.09 -57.83 3.81
C PRO A 776 -0.40 -56.77 2.72
N PRO A 777 0.63 -56.25 1.99
CA PRO A 777 0.47 -55.19 0.99
C PRO A 777 0.03 -55.73 -0.38
N ALA A 778 -0.82 -54.98 -1.07
CA ALA A 778 -1.26 -55.23 -2.45
C ALA A 778 -0.33 -54.55 -3.48
N LYS A 779 -0.09 -55.27 -4.59
CA LYS A 779 0.76 -54.90 -5.74
C LYS A 779 0.17 -53.74 -6.57
N PRO A 780 1.01 -52.96 -7.29
CA PRO A 780 0.56 -51.99 -8.29
C PRO A 780 0.33 -52.64 -9.67
N PRO A 781 -0.58 -52.13 -10.51
CA PRO A 781 -0.64 -52.50 -11.93
C PRO A 781 0.21 -51.57 -12.80
N ASN A 782 0.92 -52.20 -13.75
CA ASN A 782 1.72 -51.59 -14.81
C ASN A 782 0.89 -51.23 -16.06
N HIS A 783 1.27 -50.10 -16.67
CA HIS A 783 1.40 -49.78 -18.10
C HIS A 783 0.32 -50.12 -19.16
N CYS A 784 -0.05 -49.09 -19.92
CA CYS A 784 -0.18 -49.08 -21.39
C CYS A 784 -0.08 -47.60 -21.85
N ALA A 785 1.05 -47.09 -22.35
CA ALA A 785 1.57 -47.17 -23.72
C ALA A 785 0.70 -46.48 -24.79
N LEU A 786 1.14 -45.30 -25.26
CA LEU A 786 0.90 -44.77 -26.60
C LEU A 786 2.10 -43.85 -26.99
N GLN A 787 2.97 -44.41 -27.83
CA GLN A 787 3.84 -43.75 -28.81
C GLN A 787 2.96 -43.02 -29.87
N SER A 788 3.35 -42.07 -30.72
CA SER A 788 4.58 -41.34 -31.12
C SER A 788 4.16 -40.38 -32.28
N PHE A 789 5.12 -39.57 -32.77
CA PHE A 789 5.19 -38.67 -33.96
C PHE A 789 5.38 -37.19 -33.57
N LEU A 790 6.61 -36.64 -33.50
CA LEU A 790 7.47 -36.10 -34.60
C LEU A 790 6.74 -35.02 -35.43
N ALA A 791 7.26 -33.83 -35.76
CA ALA A 791 8.55 -33.14 -35.67
C ALA A 791 8.22 -31.62 -35.84
N GLY A 792 8.97 -30.66 -35.28
CA GLY A 792 10.17 -30.07 -35.88
C GLY A 792 9.87 -28.75 -36.62
N CYS A 793 10.46 -27.63 -36.20
CA CYS A 793 11.04 -26.60 -37.10
C CYS A 793 11.75 -25.50 -36.30
N ASP A 794 13.00 -25.29 -36.72
CA ASP A 794 13.92 -24.21 -36.39
C ASP A 794 13.53 -22.87 -37.04
N THR A 795 14.20 -21.81 -36.54
CA THR A 795 14.58 -20.54 -37.21
C THR A 795 13.49 -19.52 -37.59
N ALA A 796 13.48 -18.40 -36.85
CA ALA A 796 13.72 -17.03 -37.33
C ALA A 796 14.04 -16.12 -36.15
#